data_AF-A0A9W7W005-F1
#
_entry.id   AF-A0A9W7W005-F1
#
_cell.length_a   1.000
_cell.length_b   1.000
_cell.length_c   1.000
_cell.angle_alpha   90.00
_cell.angle_beta   90.00
_cell.angle_gamma   90.00
#
_symmetry.space_group_name_H-M   'P 1'
#
loop_
_entity.id
_entity.type
_entity.pdbx_description
1 polymer ?
#
loop_
_entity_poly.entity_id
_entity_poly.type
_entity_poly.pdbx_seq_one_letter_code
_entity_poly.pdbx_strand_id
1 'polypeptide(L)'
;MSTLVWPAIAPHELQTATEAATARELEWLLVSLQDTLASLKAGLEECAELLAPKEPGSTLVLSSLRSEHLKGFITRVGTRIVKGDVQLRLPSLPPPKGQTSYKLSISTRPAAPTIFFEQLTTARTLINACLDVVDATRWTGDARNANFISGQLRLLHDNIQEAKGALKGWSDEQKPWNKTPVESNSFNPPLPNNVSFHLSISEAAVLLNVRTLETAHPQTGSNTPLSILGAGSSGDRAASYSGFSIRDRLATALGGQKPAFHDEAHEVFQYKGREVRVRDKIRVESQDPSLMAAMAKLAALERNIALSRKALEVIPSSCHRETVCNKAMAPALLTAVDSTSHIHLIIGSNPLAGARCSRSLEAGAKPILIAPGDISLHYGLAKRIEEHKIQWLQRDFQDEDLTTLGRDEVDEVVDAVFVTSGARTPLATHISTLCRRKRIPVNVADAPNLCTFTLLSTHNNGPVQIGVTTSGKGCKLASRIRREIASALPADLGQAVERLGTVRRRIWEQDHAADAAAELEGDDEETGQSATFNKLVIPSDAEAAKARRMRWLAQICEYWPLRRLAAITDEDVDGILEAYKQDSVIAPGVDSKPLLNPATLDARHNRGRIILAGSGPGHPDLLTTATLKAIRSADIILADKLVPAPVLELVPRRTPIQIARKFPGNADQAQEELHRAGLEAMKEGKTVLRLKQGDPYLYGRGAEEVEFFRQHGYGATVLPGITSSLSAPLFAGIPATHRSVSDQILICTGTGRKGASPDPPAFLPNQTVVFLMALHRLKDLTTSLTERKDASYPSSTPCAVIERASCPDQRIIRTTLAHVNDAVEEEGSRPPGLLVVGAVCEVLEKRPQKWVVEDGFQGLDILDELGEGGKGLVGLRESLVTPGIEEIRGPILGGSHSVAAAPVTV
;
A
#
# COMPACT_ATOMS: atom_id res chain seq x y z
N MET A 1 46.75 14.13 14.24
CA MET A 1 48.19 13.80 14.09
C MET A 1 48.48 13.51 12.63
N SER A 2 49.64 13.93 12.13
CA SER A 2 50.05 13.71 10.73
C SER A 2 50.45 12.25 10.51
N THR A 3 49.93 11.63 9.44
CA THR A 3 50.37 10.32 8.94
C THR A 3 51.07 10.44 7.58
N LEU A 4 51.91 11.47 7.42
CA LEU A 4 52.98 11.44 6.41
C LEU A 4 54.06 10.44 6.85
N VAL A 5 53.85 9.17 6.52
CA VAL A 5 54.87 8.13 6.68
C VAL A 5 55.99 8.42 5.66
N TRP A 6 57.14 8.82 6.18
CA TRP A 6 58.37 9.05 5.41
C TRP A 6 59.32 7.85 5.61
N PRO A 7 59.99 7.32 4.57
CA PRO A 7 60.15 7.88 3.22
C PRO A 7 59.03 7.48 2.24
N ALA A 8 58.94 8.21 1.12
CA ALA A 8 58.00 7.90 0.05
C ALA A 8 58.38 6.61 -0.69
N ILE A 9 57.59 5.55 -0.48
CA ILE A 9 57.66 4.29 -1.23
C ILE A 9 57.36 4.57 -2.71
N ALA A 10 58.14 4.00 -3.63
CA ALA A 10 57.92 4.24 -5.06
C ALA A 10 56.55 3.69 -5.50
N PRO A 11 55.83 4.30 -6.46
CA PRO A 11 54.46 3.86 -6.81
C PRO A 11 54.33 2.37 -7.18
N HIS A 12 55.37 1.79 -7.79
CA HIS A 12 55.42 0.37 -8.13
C HIS A 12 55.64 -0.55 -6.91
N GLU A 13 56.46 -0.12 -5.94
CA GLU A 13 56.65 -0.80 -4.66
C GLU A 13 55.38 -0.73 -3.82
N LEU A 14 54.70 0.43 -3.80
CA LEU A 14 53.42 0.63 -3.12
C LEU A 14 52.33 -0.27 -3.71
N GLN A 15 52.26 -0.37 -5.05
CA GLN A 15 51.36 -1.31 -5.70
C GLN A 15 51.69 -2.76 -5.32
N THR A 16 52.96 -3.16 -5.39
CA THR A 16 53.42 -4.52 -5.03
C THR A 16 53.11 -4.85 -3.57
N ALA A 17 53.30 -3.89 -2.65
CA ALA A 17 52.98 -4.04 -1.24
C ALA A 17 51.46 -4.12 -0.99
N THR A 18 50.66 -3.39 -1.77
CA THR A 18 49.18 -3.45 -1.73
C THR A 18 48.65 -4.78 -2.25
N GLU A 19 49.22 -5.29 -3.35
CA GLU A 19 48.90 -6.62 -3.90
C GLU A 19 49.31 -7.74 -2.92
N ALA A 20 50.48 -7.62 -2.27
CA ALA A 20 50.92 -8.56 -1.24
C ALA A 20 50.16 -8.43 0.10
N ALA A 21 49.58 -7.27 0.41
CA ALA A 21 48.68 -7.10 1.56
C ALA A 21 47.31 -7.74 1.28
N THR A 22 46.67 -7.37 0.17
CA THR A 22 45.37 -7.91 -0.25
C THR A 22 45.40 -9.43 -0.46
N ALA A 23 46.50 -10.00 -0.96
CA ALA A 23 46.67 -11.46 -1.04
C ALA A 23 46.67 -12.15 0.34
N ARG A 24 47.34 -11.56 1.34
CA ARG A 24 47.37 -12.08 2.72
C ARG A 24 46.04 -11.89 3.44
N GLU A 25 45.37 -10.76 3.23
CA GLU A 25 44.01 -10.52 3.75
C GLU A 25 42.99 -11.50 3.15
N LEU A 26 43.11 -11.79 1.86
CA LEU A 26 42.28 -12.81 1.20
C LEU A 26 42.55 -14.21 1.77
N GLU A 27 43.83 -14.62 1.91
CA GLU A 27 44.18 -15.92 2.50
C GLU A 27 43.63 -16.04 3.94
N TRP A 28 43.79 -15.00 4.76
CA TRP A 28 43.23 -14.96 6.11
C TRP A 28 41.70 -15.05 6.13
N LEU A 29 41.00 -14.32 5.25
CA LEU A 29 39.54 -14.39 5.14
C LEU A 29 39.08 -15.80 4.73
N LEU A 30 39.73 -16.41 3.75
CA LEU A 30 39.38 -17.75 3.27
C LEU A 30 39.63 -18.83 4.34
N VAL A 31 40.67 -18.69 5.16
CA VAL A 31 40.90 -19.55 6.33
C VAL A 31 39.79 -19.35 7.39
N SER A 32 39.49 -18.11 7.77
CA SER A 32 38.43 -17.78 8.74
C SER A 32 37.04 -18.26 8.28
N LEU A 33 36.80 -18.29 6.97
CA LEU A 33 35.57 -18.84 6.41
C LEU A 33 35.44 -20.36 6.61
N GLN A 34 36.54 -21.12 6.73
CA GLN A 34 36.46 -22.57 6.96
C GLN A 34 35.87 -22.91 8.34
N ASP A 35 36.15 -22.09 9.36
CA ASP A 35 35.53 -22.21 10.69
C ASP A 35 34.05 -21.82 10.66
N THR A 36 33.71 -20.79 9.87
CA THR A 36 32.32 -20.40 9.62
C THR A 36 31.55 -21.53 8.91
N LEU A 37 32.14 -22.17 7.90
CA LEU A 37 31.57 -23.34 7.21
C LEU A 37 31.43 -24.54 8.14
N ALA A 38 32.33 -24.74 9.11
CA ALA A 38 32.18 -25.77 10.14
C ALA A 38 30.97 -25.51 11.04
N SER A 39 30.77 -24.26 11.48
CA SER A 39 29.59 -23.88 12.28
C SER A 39 28.29 -23.96 11.49
N LEU A 40 28.32 -23.60 10.20
CA LEU A 40 27.18 -23.76 9.29
C LEU A 40 26.82 -25.24 9.10
N LYS A 41 27.82 -26.14 8.97
CA LYS A 41 27.57 -27.59 8.89
C LYS A 41 26.83 -28.10 10.12
N ALA A 42 27.32 -27.80 11.32
CA ALA A 42 26.68 -28.25 12.55
C ALA A 42 25.22 -27.77 12.66
N GLY A 43 24.94 -26.50 12.33
CA GLY A 43 23.56 -26.00 12.32
C GLY A 43 22.66 -26.62 11.25
N LEU A 44 23.20 -27.03 10.10
CA LEU A 44 22.49 -27.78 9.07
C LEU A 44 22.23 -29.23 9.49
N GLU A 45 23.17 -29.87 10.19
CA GLU A 45 23.01 -31.21 10.78
C GLU A 45 21.90 -31.22 11.84
N GLU A 46 21.83 -30.21 12.71
CA GLU A 46 20.70 -30.02 13.64
C GLU A 46 19.36 -29.84 12.91
N CYS A 47 19.32 -29.07 11.81
CA CYS A 47 18.12 -28.93 10.97
C CYS A 47 17.71 -30.27 10.32
N ALA A 48 18.68 -31.07 9.85
CA ALA A 48 18.43 -32.40 9.30
C ALA A 48 17.92 -33.36 10.39
N GLU A 49 18.45 -33.27 11.60
CA GLU A 49 18.06 -34.07 12.76
C GLU A 49 16.63 -33.76 13.23
N LEU A 50 16.20 -32.49 13.19
CA LEU A 50 14.82 -32.08 13.49
C LEU A 50 13.79 -32.62 12.47
N LEU A 51 14.23 -32.92 11.25
CA LEU A 51 13.40 -33.51 10.18
C LEU A 51 13.63 -35.03 9.99
N ALA A 52 14.51 -35.64 10.79
CA ALA A 52 14.79 -37.07 10.73
C ALA A 52 13.61 -37.91 11.24
N PRO A 53 13.43 -39.14 10.73
CA PRO A 53 12.43 -40.07 11.24
C PRO A 53 12.88 -40.66 12.58
N LYS A 54 12.57 -39.95 13.67
CA LYS A 54 12.78 -40.40 15.06
C LYS A 54 11.49 -40.99 15.64
N GLU A 55 11.62 -42.02 16.47
CA GLU A 55 10.53 -42.61 17.24
C GLU A 55 10.79 -42.47 18.75
N PRO A 56 9.80 -42.05 19.58
CA PRO A 56 8.45 -41.61 19.19
C PRO A 56 8.47 -40.26 18.46
N GLY A 57 7.64 -40.12 17.42
CA GLY A 57 7.51 -38.90 16.64
C GLY A 57 6.58 -37.83 17.25
N SER A 58 6.55 -36.65 16.64
CA SER A 58 5.70 -35.52 17.06
C SER A 58 4.22 -35.89 17.00
N THR A 59 3.56 -36.00 18.14
CA THR A 59 2.11 -36.22 18.23
C THR A 59 1.39 -34.88 18.38
N LEU A 60 0.60 -34.54 17.37
CA LEU A 60 -0.04 -33.24 17.19
C LEU A 60 -1.55 -33.36 17.41
N VAL A 61 -2.11 -32.47 18.23
CA VAL A 61 -3.56 -32.44 18.53
C VAL A 61 -4.29 -31.66 17.42
N LEU A 62 -5.40 -32.23 16.94
CA LEU A 62 -6.25 -31.63 15.90
C LEU A 62 -7.62 -31.33 16.52
N SER A 63 -7.96 -30.05 16.69
CA SER A 63 -9.24 -29.64 17.27
C SER A 63 -9.76 -28.35 16.68
N SER A 64 -11.04 -28.31 16.31
CA SER A 64 -11.72 -27.08 15.90
C SER A 64 -12.13 -26.24 17.13
N LEU A 65 -11.52 -25.05 17.30
CA LEU A 65 -11.56 -24.17 18.48
C LEU A 65 -12.94 -23.70 19.01
N ARG A 66 -14.05 -23.99 18.33
CA ARG A 66 -15.38 -23.47 18.71
C ARG A 66 -16.55 -24.43 18.52
N SER A 67 -16.48 -25.33 17.54
CA SER A 67 -17.64 -26.11 17.06
C SER A 67 -17.58 -27.61 17.31
N GLU A 68 -16.44 -28.13 17.78
CA GLU A 68 -16.16 -29.56 17.96
C GLU A 68 -16.45 -30.47 16.74
N HIS A 69 -16.57 -29.92 15.53
CA HIS A 69 -16.85 -30.70 14.32
C HIS A 69 -15.68 -31.62 13.93
N LEU A 70 -14.46 -31.31 14.38
CA LEU A 70 -13.28 -32.17 14.25
C LEU A 70 -12.52 -32.21 15.57
N LYS A 71 -12.25 -33.42 16.07
CA LYS A 71 -11.37 -33.69 17.23
C LYS A 71 -10.51 -34.93 16.96
N GLY A 72 -9.23 -34.89 17.28
CA GLY A 72 -8.34 -36.02 17.07
C GLY A 72 -6.86 -35.72 17.29
N PHE A 73 -6.00 -36.60 16.81
CA PHE A 73 -4.55 -36.41 16.77
C PHE A 73 -3.92 -37.12 15.57
N ILE A 74 -2.73 -36.70 15.21
CA ILE A 74 -1.83 -37.37 14.25
C ILE A 74 -0.42 -37.44 14.83
N THR A 75 0.34 -38.49 14.50
CA THR A 75 1.76 -38.63 14.87
C THR A 75 2.61 -38.59 13.61
N ARG A 76 3.47 -37.57 13.51
CA ARG A 76 4.45 -37.38 12.44
C ARG A 76 5.80 -37.99 12.83
N VAL A 77 6.36 -38.82 11.96
CA VAL A 77 7.75 -39.32 12.03
C VAL A 77 8.48 -38.87 10.77
N GLY A 78 9.44 -37.95 10.91
CA GLY A 78 10.12 -37.34 9.77
C GLY A 78 9.14 -36.66 8.82
N THR A 79 9.11 -37.08 7.55
CA THR A 79 8.21 -36.53 6.52
C THR A 79 6.85 -37.24 6.43
N ARG A 80 6.56 -38.22 7.29
CA ARG A 80 5.41 -39.13 7.18
C ARG A 80 4.48 -39.07 8.40
N ILE A 81 3.20 -39.35 8.21
CA ILE A 81 2.24 -39.63 9.29
C ILE A 81 2.15 -41.15 9.49
N VAL A 82 2.47 -41.63 10.69
CA VAL A 82 2.51 -43.07 11.02
C VAL A 82 1.28 -43.54 11.82
N LYS A 83 0.58 -42.61 12.47
CA LYS A 83 -0.59 -42.88 13.29
C LYS A 83 -1.50 -41.66 13.26
N GLY A 84 -2.80 -41.87 13.39
CA GLY A 84 -3.75 -40.80 13.60
C GLY A 84 -5.15 -41.32 13.83
N ASP A 85 -5.91 -40.59 14.62
CA ASP A 85 -7.31 -40.91 14.93
C ASP A 85 -8.10 -39.60 14.97
N VAL A 86 -9.06 -39.44 14.05
CA VAL A 86 -9.83 -38.22 13.83
C VAL A 86 -11.31 -38.53 13.85
N GLN A 87 -12.04 -37.84 14.72
CA GLN A 87 -13.49 -37.91 14.86
C GLN A 87 -14.13 -36.70 14.18
N LEU A 88 -15.09 -36.95 13.31
CA LEU A 88 -15.84 -35.94 12.58
C LEU A 88 -17.30 -35.91 13.02
N ARG A 89 -17.86 -34.71 13.20
CA ARG A 89 -19.28 -34.48 13.50
C ARG A 89 -19.84 -33.49 12.47
N LEU A 90 -20.07 -33.97 11.25
CA LEU A 90 -20.53 -33.18 10.11
C LEU A 90 -21.96 -33.55 9.69
N PRO A 91 -22.86 -32.58 9.41
CA PRO A 91 -24.23 -32.86 8.95
C PRO A 91 -24.29 -33.67 7.65
N SER A 92 -23.35 -33.45 6.72
CA SER A 92 -23.28 -34.21 5.46
C SER A 92 -22.65 -35.60 5.57
N LEU A 93 -22.05 -35.95 6.73
CA LEU A 93 -21.41 -37.24 6.98
C LEU A 93 -21.94 -37.84 8.31
N PRO A 94 -23.18 -38.35 8.32
CA PRO A 94 -23.79 -38.91 9.52
C PRO A 94 -23.00 -40.13 10.05
N PRO A 95 -22.89 -40.30 11.38
CA PRO A 95 -22.15 -41.41 11.96
C PRO A 95 -22.84 -42.78 11.72
N PRO A 96 -22.09 -43.89 11.73
CA PRO A 96 -22.67 -45.23 11.72
C PRO A 96 -23.63 -45.47 12.89
N LYS A 97 -24.61 -46.37 12.71
CA LYS A 97 -25.60 -46.71 13.76
C LYS A 97 -24.89 -47.09 15.07
N GLY A 98 -25.22 -46.36 16.15
CA GLY A 98 -24.65 -46.56 17.48
C GLY A 98 -23.39 -45.73 17.79
N GLN A 99 -22.91 -44.89 16.88
CA GLN A 99 -21.77 -43.98 17.10
C GLN A 99 -22.20 -42.51 17.15
N THR A 100 -21.48 -41.69 17.91
CA THR A 100 -21.75 -40.24 18.07
C THR A 100 -20.90 -39.35 17.15
N SER A 101 -19.95 -39.92 16.42
CA SER A 101 -19.08 -39.25 15.45
C SER A 101 -18.62 -40.24 14.39
N TYR A 102 -18.27 -39.75 13.20
CA TYR A 102 -17.66 -40.55 12.14
C TYR A 102 -16.16 -40.67 12.40
N LYS A 103 -15.64 -41.88 12.55
CA LYS A 103 -14.26 -42.15 12.94
C LYS A 103 -13.36 -42.45 11.74
N LEU A 104 -12.31 -41.64 11.54
CA LEU A 104 -11.24 -41.85 10.57
C LEU A 104 -9.94 -42.19 11.30
N SER A 105 -9.53 -43.45 11.25
CA SER A 105 -8.25 -43.91 11.81
C SER A 105 -7.27 -44.26 10.70
N ILE A 106 -6.06 -43.71 10.77
CA ILE A 106 -4.98 -44.00 9.82
C ILE A 106 -4.53 -45.45 10.00
N SER A 107 -4.37 -46.17 8.90
CA SER A 107 -4.06 -47.60 8.88
C SER A 107 -2.62 -47.85 9.33
N THR A 108 -2.44 -48.69 10.34
CA THR A 108 -1.14 -49.17 10.82
C THR A 108 -0.72 -50.50 10.19
N ARG A 109 -1.43 -50.97 9.15
CA ARG A 109 -1.09 -52.22 8.44
C ARG A 109 0.18 -52.00 7.60
N PRO A 110 1.17 -52.93 7.61
CA PRO A 110 2.41 -52.76 6.83
C PRO A 110 2.24 -52.56 5.32
N ALA A 111 1.13 -53.03 4.75
CA ALA A 111 0.81 -52.90 3.33
C ALA A 111 -0.07 -51.66 2.99
N ALA A 112 -0.34 -50.77 3.94
CA ALA A 112 -1.12 -49.55 3.70
C ALA A 112 -0.23 -48.40 3.21
N PRO A 113 -0.65 -47.60 2.20
CA PRO A 113 0.13 -46.45 1.73
C PRO A 113 0.26 -45.39 2.82
N THR A 114 1.49 -44.96 3.09
CA THR A 114 1.77 -43.94 4.11
C THR A 114 1.49 -42.53 3.59
N ILE A 115 0.82 -41.71 4.39
CA ILE A 115 0.60 -40.29 4.08
C ILE A 115 1.91 -39.53 4.38
N PHE A 116 2.40 -38.75 3.41
CA PHE A 116 3.64 -37.98 3.55
C PHE A 116 3.46 -36.52 3.11
N PHE A 117 4.30 -35.64 3.65
CA PHE A 117 4.38 -34.25 3.24
C PHE A 117 5.44 -34.07 2.15
N GLU A 118 5.01 -33.62 0.97
CA GLU A 118 5.92 -33.27 -0.12
C GLU A 118 6.84 -32.12 0.30
N GLN A 119 6.29 -31.07 0.94
CA GLN A 119 7.04 -29.92 1.44
C GLN A 119 8.21 -30.31 2.35
N LEU A 120 7.99 -31.23 3.30
CA LEU A 120 9.05 -31.69 4.22
C LEU A 120 10.08 -32.57 3.51
N THR A 121 9.69 -33.23 2.42
CA THR A 121 10.60 -34.02 1.57
C THR A 121 11.51 -33.10 0.76
N THR A 122 10.96 -32.03 0.18
CA THR A 122 11.72 -30.95 -0.49
C THR A 122 12.68 -30.27 0.50
N ALA A 123 12.19 -29.82 1.66
CA ALA A 123 13.01 -29.17 2.68
C ALA A 123 14.19 -30.05 3.13
N ARG A 124 13.94 -31.33 3.42
CA ARG A 124 15.00 -32.29 3.80
C ARG A 124 16.01 -32.53 2.67
N THR A 125 15.55 -32.60 1.42
CA THR A 125 16.43 -32.81 0.25
C THR A 125 17.36 -31.61 0.07
N LEU A 126 16.84 -30.38 0.19
CA LEU A 126 17.62 -29.15 0.09
C LEU A 126 18.60 -28.98 1.26
N ILE A 127 18.22 -29.33 2.50
CA ILE A 127 19.13 -29.32 3.65
C ILE A 127 20.28 -30.32 3.45
N ASN A 128 20.01 -31.51 2.92
CA ASN A 128 21.07 -32.46 2.57
C ASN A 128 21.98 -31.91 1.47
N ALA A 129 21.43 -31.31 0.41
CA ALA A 129 22.23 -30.66 -0.63
C ALA A 129 23.08 -29.49 -0.08
N CYS A 130 22.62 -28.79 0.97
CA CYS A 130 23.44 -27.80 1.69
C CYS A 130 24.63 -28.46 2.42
N LEU A 131 24.43 -29.63 3.04
CA LEU A 131 25.52 -30.39 3.67
C LEU A 131 26.54 -30.85 2.63
N ASP A 132 26.09 -31.39 1.49
CA ASP A 132 26.95 -31.79 0.37
C ASP A 132 27.77 -30.61 -0.17
N VAL A 133 27.15 -29.43 -0.32
CA VAL A 133 27.82 -28.18 -0.73
C VAL A 133 28.88 -27.76 0.29
N VAL A 134 28.59 -27.80 1.59
CA VAL A 134 29.57 -27.46 2.63
C VAL A 134 30.73 -28.46 2.65
N ASP A 135 30.46 -29.76 2.57
CA ASP A 135 31.54 -30.76 2.54
C ASP A 135 32.37 -30.68 1.26
N ALA A 136 31.75 -30.40 0.10
CA ALA A 136 32.50 -30.13 -1.13
C ALA A 136 33.38 -28.87 -1.00
N THR A 137 32.89 -27.82 -0.34
CA THR A 137 33.65 -26.57 -0.11
C THR A 137 34.83 -26.77 0.84
N ARG A 138 34.71 -27.68 1.81
CA ARG A 138 35.73 -27.92 2.85
C ARG A 138 36.74 -29.00 2.49
N TRP A 139 36.35 -30.05 1.77
CA TRP A 139 37.15 -31.28 1.62
C TRP A 139 37.51 -31.69 0.18
N THR A 140 36.68 -31.36 -0.83
CA THR A 140 36.90 -31.86 -2.21
C THR A 140 37.17 -30.76 -3.25
N GLY A 141 36.93 -29.49 -2.90
CA GLY A 141 37.18 -28.34 -3.75
C GLY A 141 38.44 -27.54 -3.38
N ASP A 142 38.70 -26.49 -4.16
CA ASP A 142 39.82 -25.57 -3.93
C ASP A 142 39.48 -24.59 -2.80
N ALA A 143 39.77 -25.01 -1.56
CA ALA A 143 39.50 -24.28 -0.33
C ALA A 143 40.28 -22.95 -0.20
N ARG A 144 41.18 -22.63 -1.14
CA ARG A 144 41.91 -21.34 -1.22
C ARG A 144 41.47 -20.48 -2.41
N ASN A 145 40.43 -20.88 -3.13
CA ASN A 145 39.94 -20.17 -4.30
C ASN A 145 38.65 -19.41 -4.01
N ALA A 146 38.78 -18.08 -3.94
CA ALA A 146 37.70 -17.16 -3.66
C ALA A 146 36.53 -17.27 -4.65
N ASN A 147 36.80 -17.55 -5.93
CA ASN A 147 35.75 -17.65 -6.95
C ASN A 147 34.93 -18.94 -6.76
N PHE A 148 35.59 -20.06 -6.48
CA PHE A 148 34.94 -21.33 -6.15
C PHE A 148 34.06 -21.18 -4.89
N ILE A 149 34.65 -20.67 -3.80
CA ILE A 149 33.97 -20.43 -2.52
C ILE A 149 32.78 -19.46 -2.66
N SER A 150 32.93 -18.38 -3.44
CA SER A 150 31.85 -17.44 -3.75
C SER A 150 30.67 -18.10 -4.48
N GLY A 151 30.95 -19.07 -5.35
CA GLY A 151 29.94 -19.89 -6.03
C GLY A 151 29.22 -20.82 -5.05
N GLN A 152 29.95 -21.53 -4.21
CA GLN A 152 29.39 -22.44 -3.21
C GLN A 152 28.52 -21.70 -2.19
N LEU A 153 28.95 -20.53 -1.68
CA LEU A 153 28.16 -19.71 -0.76
C LEU A 153 26.86 -19.18 -1.39
N ARG A 154 26.82 -18.96 -2.72
CA ARG A 154 25.58 -18.61 -3.44
C ARG A 154 24.63 -19.80 -3.50
N LEU A 155 25.10 -20.95 -3.96
CA LEU A 155 24.31 -22.18 -4.02
C LEU A 155 23.76 -22.59 -2.63
N LEU A 156 24.56 -22.44 -1.59
CA LEU A 156 24.16 -22.69 -0.20
C LEU A 156 23.04 -21.73 0.27
N HIS A 157 23.12 -20.46 -0.11
CA HIS A 157 22.08 -19.46 0.21
C HIS A 157 20.76 -19.78 -0.49
N ASP A 158 20.81 -20.11 -1.77
CA ASP A 158 19.63 -20.37 -2.60
C ASP A 158 18.90 -21.63 -2.13
N ASN A 159 19.63 -22.72 -1.85
CA ASN A 159 19.05 -23.94 -1.26
C ASN A 159 18.41 -23.70 0.11
N ILE A 160 18.99 -22.85 0.96
CA ILE A 160 18.39 -22.48 2.27
C ILE A 160 17.14 -21.61 2.10
N GLN A 161 17.11 -20.69 1.12
CA GLN A 161 15.88 -19.95 0.80
C GLN A 161 14.75 -20.90 0.41
N GLU A 162 15.02 -21.83 -0.50
CA GLU A 162 14.01 -22.76 -0.99
C GLU A 162 13.55 -23.73 0.10
N ALA A 163 14.46 -24.23 0.95
CA ALA A 163 14.12 -25.06 2.11
C ALA A 163 13.22 -24.33 3.12
N LYS A 164 13.51 -23.05 3.39
CA LYS A 164 12.68 -22.18 4.23
C LYS A 164 11.31 -21.91 3.58
N GLY A 165 11.28 -21.69 2.26
CA GLY A 165 10.04 -21.54 1.49
C GLY A 165 9.14 -22.77 1.59
N ALA A 166 9.70 -23.98 1.48
CA ALA A 166 8.97 -25.22 1.65
C ALA A 166 8.33 -25.38 3.05
N LEU A 167 9.00 -24.93 4.12
CA LEU A 167 8.42 -24.92 5.48
C LEU A 167 7.40 -23.80 5.68
N LYS A 168 7.52 -22.68 4.97
CA LYS A 168 6.54 -21.58 5.00
C LYS A 168 5.22 -21.95 4.29
N GLY A 169 5.28 -22.84 3.30
CA GLY A 169 4.15 -23.22 2.46
C GLY A 169 4.10 -22.40 1.17
N TRP A 170 3.18 -22.77 0.27
CA TRP A 170 3.07 -22.16 -1.06
C TRP A 170 2.52 -20.74 -0.99
N SER A 171 3.23 -19.77 -1.55
CA SER A 171 2.89 -18.33 -1.47
C SER A 171 1.79 -17.88 -2.42
N ASP A 172 1.69 -18.51 -3.61
CA ASP A 172 0.87 -17.96 -4.71
C ASP A 172 -0.18 -18.94 -5.28
N GLU A 173 0.10 -20.25 -5.33
CA GLU A 173 -0.92 -21.27 -5.64
C GLU A 173 -0.72 -22.53 -4.77
N GLN A 174 -1.71 -22.88 -3.95
CA GLN A 174 -1.74 -24.18 -3.29
C GLN A 174 -2.00 -25.27 -4.35
N LYS A 175 -1.18 -26.34 -4.41
CA LYS A 175 -1.49 -27.47 -5.31
C LYS A 175 -2.93 -27.91 -5.06
N PRO A 176 -3.79 -27.91 -6.10
CA PRO A 176 -5.22 -28.08 -5.87
C PRO A 176 -5.49 -29.51 -5.39
N TRP A 177 -6.15 -29.59 -4.23
CA TRP A 177 -6.27 -30.79 -3.38
C TRP A 177 -6.87 -32.02 -4.08
N ASN A 178 -7.51 -31.81 -5.24
CA ASN A 178 -8.17 -32.81 -6.05
C ASN A 178 -7.24 -33.49 -7.08
N LYS A 179 -6.06 -32.91 -7.40
CA LYS A 179 -5.08 -33.50 -8.34
C LYS A 179 -4.33 -34.71 -7.78
N THR A 180 -4.03 -34.72 -6.47
CA THR A 180 -3.29 -35.81 -5.79
C THR A 180 -3.99 -36.23 -4.49
N PRO A 181 -5.12 -36.95 -4.59
CA PRO A 181 -5.93 -37.31 -3.43
C PRO A 181 -5.32 -38.50 -2.65
N VAL A 182 -5.51 -38.52 -1.33
CA VAL A 182 -5.09 -39.65 -0.47
C VAL A 182 -5.84 -40.94 -0.85
N GLU A 183 -5.09 -42.05 -0.91
CA GLU A 183 -5.64 -43.37 -1.21
C GLU A 183 -6.56 -43.87 -0.10
N SER A 184 -7.64 -44.56 -0.46
CA SER A 184 -8.67 -44.94 0.53
C SER A 184 -8.20 -46.04 1.49
N ASN A 185 -7.24 -46.87 1.10
CA ASN A 185 -6.57 -47.90 1.90
C ASN A 185 -5.57 -47.35 2.96
N SER A 186 -5.20 -46.06 2.91
CA SER A 186 -4.41 -45.39 3.97
C SER A 186 -5.17 -45.28 5.31
N PHE A 187 -6.47 -45.57 5.33
CA PHE A 187 -7.33 -45.58 6.52
C PHE A 187 -7.89 -46.98 6.78
N ASN A 188 -8.20 -47.28 8.04
CA ASN A 188 -8.87 -48.51 8.45
C ASN A 188 -9.99 -48.19 9.48
N PRO A 189 -11.28 -48.23 9.10
CA PRO A 189 -11.82 -48.62 7.79
C PRO A 189 -11.43 -47.66 6.65
N PRO A 190 -11.53 -48.08 5.37
CA PRO A 190 -11.10 -47.27 4.23
C PRO A 190 -11.80 -45.90 4.13
N LEU A 191 -11.10 -44.88 3.64
CA LEU A 191 -11.62 -43.52 3.48
C LEU A 191 -12.82 -43.52 2.50
N PRO A 192 -13.98 -42.95 2.89
CA PRO A 192 -15.15 -42.86 2.03
C PRO A 192 -14.86 -42.09 0.73
N ASN A 193 -15.44 -42.53 -0.38
CA ASN A 193 -15.27 -41.88 -1.69
C ASN A 193 -15.85 -40.46 -1.75
N ASN A 194 -16.74 -40.12 -0.83
CA ASN A 194 -17.35 -38.79 -0.66
C ASN A 194 -16.63 -37.93 0.40
N VAL A 195 -15.41 -38.30 0.82
CA VAL A 195 -14.60 -37.54 1.78
C VAL A 195 -13.19 -37.34 1.22
N SER A 196 -12.73 -36.09 1.21
CA SER A 196 -11.35 -35.74 0.91
C SER A 196 -10.64 -35.32 2.19
N PHE A 197 -9.46 -35.89 2.41
CA PHE A 197 -8.58 -35.64 3.55
C PHE A 197 -7.24 -35.14 3.01
N HIS A 198 -6.88 -33.90 3.32
CA HIS A 198 -5.71 -33.23 2.75
C HIS A 198 -4.85 -32.58 3.84
N LEU A 199 -3.57 -32.96 3.89
CA LEU A 199 -2.58 -32.43 4.82
C LEU A 199 -1.53 -31.61 4.04
N SER A 200 -1.16 -30.45 4.58
CA SER A 200 -0.10 -29.59 4.04
C SER A 200 0.67 -28.88 5.15
N ILE A 201 1.83 -28.31 4.82
CA ILE A 201 2.60 -27.44 5.74
C ILE A 201 2.33 -25.97 5.37
N SER A 202 2.17 -25.12 6.38
CA SER A 202 2.01 -23.66 6.25
C SER A 202 2.59 -22.99 7.50
N GLU A 203 3.45 -21.98 7.35
CA GLU A 203 4.12 -21.25 8.45
C GLU A 203 4.71 -22.17 9.54
N ALA A 204 5.38 -23.26 9.12
CA ALA A 204 5.91 -24.33 9.96
C ALA A 204 4.87 -25.11 10.83
N ALA A 205 3.58 -24.92 10.59
CA ALA A 205 2.48 -25.69 11.19
C ALA A 205 1.93 -26.76 10.23
N VAL A 206 1.31 -27.79 10.79
CA VAL A 206 0.57 -28.81 10.02
C VAL A 206 -0.88 -28.36 9.86
N LEU A 207 -1.31 -28.26 8.60
CA LEU A 207 -2.67 -27.87 8.23
C LEU A 207 -3.45 -29.06 7.69
N LEU A 208 -4.56 -29.41 8.36
CA LEU A 208 -5.53 -30.40 7.92
C LEU A 208 -6.76 -29.72 7.32
N ASN A 209 -7.11 -30.09 6.10
CA ASN A 209 -8.39 -29.76 5.47
C ASN A 209 -9.17 -31.07 5.21
N VAL A 210 -10.37 -31.16 5.78
CA VAL A 210 -11.33 -32.26 5.54
C VAL A 210 -12.53 -31.70 4.79
N ARG A 211 -12.93 -32.36 3.71
CA ARG A 211 -14.04 -31.95 2.84
C ARG A 211 -15.00 -33.11 2.62
N THR A 212 -16.29 -32.85 2.61
CA THR A 212 -17.31 -33.80 2.13
C THR A 212 -17.73 -33.43 0.72
N LEU A 213 -17.99 -34.44 -0.11
CA LEU A 213 -18.14 -34.32 -1.55
C LEU A 213 -19.49 -34.88 -2.02
N GLU A 214 -20.08 -34.26 -3.02
CA GLU A 214 -21.25 -34.76 -3.72
C GLU A 214 -21.00 -34.84 -5.23
N THR A 215 -21.58 -35.83 -5.91
CA THR A 215 -21.40 -36.03 -7.35
C THR A 215 -22.18 -35.01 -8.17
N ALA A 216 -21.52 -34.32 -9.09
CA ALA A 216 -22.21 -33.54 -10.12
C ALA A 216 -22.94 -34.51 -11.08
N HIS A 217 -24.25 -34.36 -11.24
CA HIS A 217 -25.07 -35.33 -11.96
C HIS A 217 -25.32 -34.88 -13.42
N PRO A 218 -25.04 -35.72 -14.44
CA PRO A 218 -25.39 -35.42 -15.83
C PRO A 218 -26.81 -35.90 -16.17
N GLN A 219 -27.69 -34.94 -16.47
CA GLN A 219 -29.02 -35.06 -17.10
C GLN A 219 -30.22 -35.64 -16.30
N THR A 220 -31.22 -34.76 -16.12
CA THR A 220 -32.66 -35.06 -16.16
C THR A 220 -33.32 -34.00 -17.04
N GLY A 221 -33.95 -34.27 -18.20
CA GLY A 221 -34.11 -35.51 -18.96
C GLY A 221 -34.27 -35.21 -20.47
N SER A 222 -34.51 -36.23 -21.29
CA SER A 222 -34.28 -36.20 -22.75
C SER A 222 -35.53 -36.19 -23.66
N ASN A 223 -35.25 -35.97 -24.96
CA ASN A 223 -35.95 -36.39 -26.22
C ASN A 223 -36.35 -35.21 -27.12
N THR A 224 -36.15 -35.20 -28.45
CA THR A 224 -35.49 -36.15 -29.38
C THR A 224 -35.00 -35.39 -30.65
N PRO A 225 -34.01 -35.89 -31.44
CA PRO A 225 -33.31 -35.09 -32.46
C PRO A 225 -33.66 -35.41 -33.92
N LEU A 226 -33.50 -34.44 -34.85
CA LEU A 226 -32.85 -34.67 -36.15
C LEU A 226 -32.45 -33.36 -36.88
N SER A 227 -31.33 -33.44 -37.58
CA SER A 227 -30.57 -32.40 -38.31
C SER A 227 -31.24 -31.78 -39.55
N ILE A 228 -30.82 -30.56 -39.95
CA ILE A 228 -30.12 -30.25 -41.24
C ILE A 228 -29.97 -28.72 -41.47
N LEU A 229 -28.74 -28.25 -41.73
CA LEU A 229 -28.30 -26.91 -42.25
C LEU A 229 -28.68 -25.64 -41.42
N GLY A 230 -27.83 -24.61 -41.26
CA GLY A 230 -26.48 -24.33 -41.80
C GLY A 230 -25.65 -23.41 -40.88
N ALA A 231 -24.49 -22.94 -41.34
CA ALA A 231 -23.40 -22.45 -40.51
C ALA A 231 -23.57 -21.02 -39.91
N GLY A 232 -23.02 -20.82 -38.70
CA GLY A 232 -22.85 -19.54 -38.02
C GLY A 232 -22.04 -19.71 -36.72
N SER A 233 -20.97 -18.93 -36.54
CA SER A 233 -19.90 -19.17 -35.56
C SER A 233 -20.25 -18.85 -34.09
N SER A 234 -19.49 -19.49 -33.20
CA SER A 234 -19.08 -19.05 -31.85
C SER A 234 -20.16 -18.77 -30.79
N GLY A 235 -20.37 -19.76 -29.92
CA GLY A 235 -19.80 -19.62 -28.58
C GLY A 235 -20.66 -19.01 -27.47
N ASP A 236 -21.85 -19.57 -27.23
CA ASP A 236 -22.51 -19.44 -25.91
C ASP A 236 -23.25 -20.74 -25.54
N ARG A 237 -23.13 -21.17 -24.28
CA ARG A 237 -23.91 -22.28 -23.71
C ARG A 237 -24.58 -21.83 -22.42
N ALA A 238 -25.87 -21.54 -22.53
CA ALA A 238 -26.75 -21.25 -21.41
C ALA A 238 -26.72 -22.37 -20.35
N ALA A 239 -26.62 -21.98 -19.08
CA ALA A 239 -26.82 -22.87 -17.94
C ALA A 239 -28.32 -23.03 -17.69
N SER A 240 -28.84 -24.25 -17.85
CA SER A 240 -30.25 -24.58 -17.62
C SER A 240 -30.57 -24.72 -16.12
N TYR A 241 -31.53 -23.94 -15.63
CA TYR A 241 -32.07 -24.04 -14.27
C TYR A 241 -32.79 -25.37 -14.02
N SER A 242 -32.33 -26.17 -13.05
CA SER A 242 -33.16 -27.16 -12.36
C SER A 242 -32.63 -27.48 -10.97
N GLY A 243 -33.30 -27.01 -9.91
CA GLY A 243 -32.81 -27.15 -8.53
C GLY A 243 -33.78 -26.82 -7.40
N PHE A 244 -35.10 -26.85 -7.63
CA PHE A 244 -36.09 -26.60 -6.57
C PHE A 244 -36.32 -27.84 -5.68
N SER A 245 -35.43 -28.07 -4.71
CA SER A 245 -35.70 -28.99 -3.60
C SER A 245 -36.55 -28.32 -2.51
N ILE A 246 -37.85 -28.60 -2.51
CA ILE A 246 -38.79 -28.14 -1.46
C ILE A 246 -38.41 -28.69 -0.08
N ARG A 247 -37.70 -29.83 -0.02
CA ARG A 247 -37.27 -30.49 1.23
C ARG A 247 -36.34 -29.63 2.08
N ASP A 248 -35.37 -28.94 1.48
CA ASP A 248 -34.35 -28.21 2.23
C ASP A 248 -34.91 -26.90 2.83
N ARG A 249 -35.89 -26.28 2.17
CA ARG A 249 -36.66 -25.16 2.75
C ARG A 249 -37.51 -25.61 3.93
N LEU A 250 -38.13 -26.79 3.86
CA LEU A 250 -38.95 -27.33 4.96
C LEU A 250 -38.11 -27.68 6.20
N ALA A 251 -36.93 -28.26 6.01
CA ALA A 251 -36.01 -28.59 7.11
C ALA A 251 -35.49 -27.33 7.84
N THR A 252 -35.25 -26.25 7.09
CA THR A 252 -34.81 -24.96 7.66
C THR A 252 -35.93 -24.27 8.45
N ALA A 253 -37.18 -24.35 7.97
CA ALA A 253 -38.35 -23.78 8.66
C ALA A 253 -38.69 -24.48 9.99
N LEU A 254 -38.24 -25.72 10.19
CA LEU A 254 -38.44 -26.52 11.40
C LEU A 254 -37.26 -26.42 12.41
N GLY A 255 -36.38 -25.42 12.25
CA GLY A 255 -35.27 -25.16 13.17
C GLY A 255 -33.96 -25.90 12.87
N GLY A 256 -33.82 -26.50 11.68
CA GLY A 256 -32.55 -27.08 11.22
C GLY A 256 -31.45 -26.03 11.04
N GLN A 257 -30.21 -26.36 11.41
CA GLN A 257 -29.06 -25.47 11.19
C GLN A 257 -28.81 -25.23 9.70
N LYS A 258 -28.61 -23.96 9.33
CA LYS A 258 -28.22 -23.55 7.98
C LYS A 258 -26.79 -24.06 7.69
N PRO A 259 -26.52 -24.76 6.57
CA PRO A 259 -25.17 -25.23 6.27
C PRO A 259 -24.21 -24.05 6.10
N ALA A 260 -22.97 -24.23 6.56
CA ALA A 260 -21.94 -23.19 6.51
C ALA A 260 -21.37 -23.11 5.09
N PHE A 261 -21.62 -22.00 4.40
CA PHE A 261 -20.94 -21.70 3.14
C PHE A 261 -19.43 -21.56 3.38
N HIS A 262 -18.66 -22.24 2.55
CA HIS A 262 -17.21 -22.15 2.49
C HIS A 262 -16.78 -21.77 1.07
N ASP A 263 -15.55 -21.31 0.96
CA ASP A 263 -14.86 -20.79 -0.23
C ASP A 263 -14.89 -21.73 -1.46
N GLU A 264 -15.12 -23.03 -1.29
CA GLU A 264 -15.12 -24.02 -2.39
C GLU A 264 -16.53 -24.56 -2.74
N ALA A 265 -17.60 -24.02 -2.16
CA ALA A 265 -18.94 -24.61 -2.25
C ALA A 265 -19.60 -24.52 -3.65
N HIS A 266 -19.17 -23.56 -4.46
CA HIS A 266 -19.74 -23.26 -5.78
C HIS A 266 -18.95 -23.89 -6.94
N GLU A 267 -17.72 -24.34 -6.69
CA GLU A 267 -16.82 -24.89 -7.71
C GLU A 267 -17.05 -26.38 -7.97
N VAL A 268 -16.78 -26.81 -9.20
CA VAL A 268 -16.81 -28.22 -9.62
C VAL A 268 -15.38 -28.71 -9.79
N PHE A 269 -15.01 -29.71 -9.00
CA PHE A 269 -13.67 -30.31 -9.01
C PHE A 269 -13.69 -31.70 -9.66
N GLN A 270 -12.65 -32.03 -10.40
CA GLN A 270 -12.36 -33.40 -10.81
C GLN A 270 -11.65 -34.13 -9.67
N TYR A 271 -12.29 -35.10 -9.02
CA TYR A 271 -11.76 -35.87 -7.89
C TYR A 271 -11.91 -37.38 -8.13
N LYS A 272 -10.80 -38.13 -8.08
CA LYS A 272 -10.76 -39.59 -8.35
C LYS A 272 -11.52 -40.00 -9.63
N GLY A 273 -11.42 -39.19 -10.69
CA GLY A 273 -12.07 -39.42 -11.99
C GLY A 273 -13.57 -39.12 -12.04
N ARG A 274 -14.09 -38.31 -11.11
CA ARG A 274 -15.50 -37.88 -11.07
C ARG A 274 -15.60 -36.37 -10.84
N GLU A 275 -16.61 -35.75 -11.43
CA GLU A 275 -16.98 -34.38 -11.11
C GLU A 275 -17.71 -34.33 -9.77
N VAL A 276 -17.21 -33.51 -8.85
CA VAL A 276 -17.74 -33.35 -7.50
C VAL A 276 -17.86 -31.87 -7.13
N ARG A 277 -18.82 -31.56 -6.26
CA ARG A 277 -18.87 -30.30 -5.51
C ARG A 277 -18.53 -30.56 -4.05
N VAL A 278 -18.00 -29.55 -3.37
CA VAL A 278 -17.65 -29.63 -1.95
C VAL A 278 -18.82 -29.13 -1.11
N ARG A 279 -19.32 -29.95 -0.19
CA ARG A 279 -20.53 -29.67 0.59
C ARG A 279 -20.23 -29.05 1.96
N ASP A 280 -19.39 -29.70 2.77
CA ASP A 280 -18.82 -29.11 4.00
C ASP A 280 -17.28 -29.11 3.90
N LYS A 281 -16.63 -28.09 4.45
CA LYS A 281 -15.16 -27.97 4.58
C LYS A 281 -14.78 -27.60 6.03
N ILE A 282 -13.88 -28.38 6.63
CA ILE A 282 -13.24 -28.08 7.92
C ILE A 282 -11.75 -27.86 7.70
N ARG A 283 -11.21 -26.76 8.21
CA ARG A 283 -9.77 -26.45 8.28
C ARG A 283 -9.32 -26.42 9.74
N VAL A 284 -8.25 -27.14 10.07
CA VAL A 284 -7.62 -27.17 11.41
C VAL A 284 -6.11 -27.05 11.25
N GLU A 285 -5.50 -26.24 12.09
CA GLU A 285 -4.05 -26.03 12.15
C GLU A 285 -3.50 -26.57 13.46
N SER A 286 -2.30 -27.17 13.43
CA SER A 286 -1.62 -27.70 14.61
C SER A 286 -0.11 -27.40 14.53
N GLN A 287 0.42 -26.80 15.59
CA GLN A 287 1.81 -26.35 15.66
C GLN A 287 2.75 -27.54 15.92
N ASP A 288 3.86 -27.63 15.19
CA ASP A 288 4.87 -28.67 15.36
C ASP A 288 6.20 -28.07 15.84
N PRO A 289 6.61 -28.29 17.11
CA PRO A 289 7.81 -27.69 17.67
C PRO A 289 9.11 -27.97 16.88
N SER A 290 9.22 -29.14 16.25
CA SER A 290 10.41 -29.48 15.46
C SER A 290 10.49 -28.67 14.16
N LEU A 291 9.34 -28.42 13.52
CA LEU A 291 9.27 -27.60 12.31
C LEU A 291 9.52 -26.12 12.63
N MET A 292 8.95 -25.61 13.73
CA MET A 292 9.21 -24.25 14.22
C MET A 292 10.71 -24.04 14.51
N ALA A 293 11.35 -24.99 15.21
CA ALA A 293 12.78 -24.95 15.51
C ALA A 293 13.63 -25.00 14.23
N ALA A 294 13.27 -25.85 13.26
CA ALA A 294 13.98 -25.94 11.98
C ALA A 294 13.87 -24.63 11.18
N MET A 295 12.67 -24.03 11.10
CA MET A 295 12.47 -22.75 10.40
C MET A 295 13.27 -21.61 11.05
N ALA A 296 13.31 -21.54 12.39
CA ALA A 296 14.08 -20.54 13.12
C ALA A 296 15.60 -20.69 12.91
N LYS A 297 16.12 -21.94 12.91
CA LYS A 297 17.54 -22.23 12.65
C LYS A 297 17.93 -21.90 11.20
N LEU A 298 17.13 -22.30 10.20
CA LEU A 298 17.37 -21.95 8.80
C LEU A 298 17.44 -20.43 8.58
N ALA A 299 16.55 -19.65 9.21
CA ALA A 299 16.58 -18.19 9.15
C ALA A 299 17.79 -17.55 9.88
N ALA A 300 18.44 -18.26 10.80
CA ALA A 300 19.72 -17.83 11.39
C ALA A 300 20.90 -18.13 10.44
N LEU A 301 20.95 -19.35 9.89
CA LEU A 301 21.99 -19.80 8.95
C LEU A 301 22.02 -18.95 7.68
N GLU A 302 20.85 -18.63 7.12
CA GLU A 302 20.66 -17.68 6.00
C GLU A 302 21.39 -16.36 6.23
N ARG A 303 21.19 -15.75 7.41
CA ARG A 303 21.77 -14.44 7.76
C ARG A 303 23.29 -14.52 7.86
N ASN A 304 23.82 -15.60 8.46
CA ASN A 304 25.27 -15.83 8.54
C ASN A 304 25.91 -15.98 7.15
N ILE A 305 25.24 -16.70 6.24
CA ILE A 305 25.72 -16.85 4.84
C ILE A 305 25.64 -15.54 4.07
N ALA A 306 24.57 -14.75 4.27
CA ALA A 306 24.47 -13.42 3.66
C ALA A 306 25.59 -12.46 4.13
N LEU A 307 25.95 -12.50 5.41
CA LEU A 307 27.11 -11.76 5.94
C LEU A 307 28.43 -12.27 5.35
N SER A 308 28.62 -13.60 5.27
CA SER A 308 29.82 -14.22 4.70
C SER A 308 30.01 -13.86 3.22
N ARG A 309 28.93 -13.88 2.44
CA ARG A 309 28.92 -13.42 1.03
C ARG A 309 29.33 -11.95 0.93
N LYS A 310 28.74 -11.09 1.76
CA LYS A 310 29.06 -9.65 1.79
C LYS A 310 30.52 -9.39 2.19
N ALA A 311 31.08 -10.17 3.11
CA ALA A 311 32.51 -10.08 3.48
C ALA A 311 33.42 -10.47 2.30
N LEU A 312 33.06 -11.53 1.55
CA LEU A 312 33.81 -11.95 0.37
C LEU A 312 33.73 -10.94 -0.80
N GLU A 313 32.62 -10.20 -0.92
CA GLU A 313 32.44 -9.12 -1.92
C GLU A 313 33.29 -7.88 -1.64
N VAL A 314 33.80 -7.69 -0.42
CA VAL A 314 34.64 -6.53 -0.04
C VAL A 314 36.09 -6.71 -0.49
N ILE A 315 36.60 -7.93 -0.65
CA ILE A 315 37.96 -8.16 -1.14
C ILE A 315 37.96 -8.17 -2.68
N PRO A 316 38.72 -7.28 -3.35
CA PRO A 316 38.80 -7.27 -4.81
C PRO A 316 39.49 -8.53 -5.33
N SER A 317 38.74 -9.42 -5.96
CA SER A 317 39.27 -10.66 -6.53
C SER A 317 40.24 -10.38 -7.68
N SER A 318 41.52 -10.66 -7.45
CA SER A 318 42.63 -10.33 -8.36
C SER A 318 42.86 -11.35 -9.48
N CYS A 319 41.99 -12.35 -9.67
CA CYS A 319 42.22 -13.46 -10.59
C CYS A 319 41.22 -13.52 -11.77
N HIS A 320 41.77 -13.72 -12.97
CA HIS A 320 41.13 -13.84 -14.29
C HIS A 320 40.71 -12.53 -14.99
N ARG A 321 41.73 -11.82 -15.49
CA ARG A 321 41.61 -11.03 -16.73
C ARG A 321 41.56 -11.98 -17.94
N GLU A 322 40.37 -12.39 -18.40
CA GLU A 322 40.10 -12.70 -19.83
C GLU A 322 38.62 -13.05 -20.08
N THR A 323 37.71 -12.12 -19.81
CA THR A 323 36.41 -12.07 -20.49
C THR A 323 35.86 -10.65 -20.49
N VAL A 324 35.20 -10.26 -21.58
CA VAL A 324 34.46 -9.02 -21.86
C VAL A 324 34.26 -8.10 -20.64
N CYS A 325 34.83 -6.88 -20.70
CA CYS A 325 34.82 -5.84 -19.66
C CYS A 325 33.43 -5.48 -19.09
N ASN A 326 32.89 -6.34 -18.23
CA ASN A 326 31.85 -6.00 -17.29
C ASN A 326 32.55 -5.53 -16.01
N LYS A 327 33.03 -4.28 -16.02
CA LYS A 327 33.44 -3.59 -14.79
C LYS A 327 32.28 -3.71 -13.81
N ALA A 328 32.47 -4.46 -12.72
CA ALA A 328 31.67 -4.29 -11.53
C ALA A 328 31.84 -2.82 -11.12
N MET A 329 30.84 -2.00 -11.43
CA MET A 329 30.87 -0.59 -11.06
C MET A 329 30.79 -0.54 -9.55
N ALA A 330 31.90 -0.19 -8.90
CA ALA A 330 31.88 0.23 -7.51
C ALA A 330 30.73 1.24 -7.35
N PRO A 331 29.88 1.11 -6.30
CA PRO A 331 28.76 2.01 -6.11
C PRO A 331 29.27 3.45 -6.08
N ALA A 332 28.73 4.30 -6.94
CA ALA A 332 29.17 5.68 -7.03
C ALA A 332 28.89 6.39 -5.71
N LEU A 333 29.91 7.09 -5.18
CA LEU A 333 29.73 7.91 -3.98
C LEU A 333 28.65 8.97 -4.24
N LEU A 334 27.65 9.02 -3.37
CA LEU A 334 26.64 10.06 -3.38
C LEU A 334 27.16 11.25 -2.56
N THR A 335 27.39 12.37 -3.24
CA THR A 335 27.86 13.62 -2.63
C THR A 335 26.83 14.72 -2.82
N ALA A 336 26.55 15.48 -1.77
CA ALA A 336 25.97 16.82 -1.89
C ALA A 336 27.10 17.84 -2.11
N VAL A 337 26.83 18.89 -2.89
CA VAL A 337 27.78 19.97 -3.17
C VAL A 337 27.02 21.28 -2.97
N ASP A 338 27.47 22.10 -2.01
CA ASP A 338 27.03 23.49 -1.97
C ASP A 338 27.55 24.17 -3.24
N SER A 339 26.63 24.77 -4.00
CA SER A 339 26.93 25.45 -5.26
C SER A 339 26.64 26.94 -5.19
N THR A 340 26.50 27.48 -3.99
CA THR A 340 26.28 28.91 -3.76
C THR A 340 27.40 29.72 -4.39
N SER A 341 27.05 30.68 -5.24
CA SER A 341 27.97 31.52 -6.03
C SER A 341 28.82 30.81 -7.10
N HIS A 342 28.84 29.47 -7.19
CA HIS A 342 29.63 28.72 -8.20
C HIS A 342 29.32 29.15 -9.63
N ILE A 343 30.33 29.14 -10.51
CA ILE A 343 30.14 29.33 -11.95
C ILE A 343 29.93 27.98 -12.63
N HIS A 344 28.75 27.82 -13.24
CA HIS A 344 28.41 26.64 -14.03
C HIS A 344 28.43 26.98 -15.53
N LEU A 345 29.44 26.50 -16.25
CA LEU A 345 29.57 26.71 -17.69
C LEU A 345 28.69 25.71 -18.45
N ILE A 346 27.79 26.19 -19.30
CA ILE A 346 26.77 25.39 -19.98
C ILE A 346 26.91 25.59 -21.49
N ILE A 347 27.19 24.50 -22.21
CA ILE A 347 27.54 24.53 -23.63
C ILE A 347 26.40 23.88 -24.44
N GLY A 348 25.80 24.67 -25.34
CA GLY A 348 24.69 24.28 -26.22
C GLY A 348 23.36 25.01 -25.91
N SER A 349 22.47 25.08 -26.91
CA SER A 349 21.26 25.93 -26.94
C SER A 349 19.93 25.18 -26.77
N ASN A 350 19.98 23.87 -26.54
CA ASN A 350 18.81 22.99 -26.60
C ASN A 350 17.94 23.04 -25.31
N PRO A 351 16.77 22.38 -25.26
CA PRO A 351 15.92 22.37 -24.06
C PRO A 351 16.61 21.80 -22.81
N LEU A 352 17.59 20.90 -22.99
CA LEU A 352 18.37 20.33 -21.89
C LEU A 352 19.32 21.38 -21.28
N ALA A 353 19.92 22.27 -22.08
CA ALA A 353 20.64 23.44 -21.56
C ALA A 353 19.73 24.32 -20.70
N GLY A 354 18.51 24.62 -21.16
CA GLY A 354 17.51 25.35 -20.36
C GLY A 354 17.20 24.69 -19.01
N ALA A 355 17.13 23.35 -18.98
CA ALA A 355 16.97 22.60 -17.74
C ALA A 355 18.23 22.64 -16.85
N ARG A 356 19.44 22.62 -17.42
CA ARG A 356 20.70 22.76 -16.67
C ARG A 356 20.84 24.15 -16.06
N CYS A 357 20.58 25.21 -16.82
CA CYS A 357 20.60 26.59 -16.28
C CYS A 357 19.61 26.75 -15.12
N SER A 358 18.39 26.20 -15.27
CA SER A 358 17.37 26.26 -14.21
C SER A 358 17.83 25.56 -12.94
N ARG A 359 18.39 24.34 -13.05
CA ARG A 359 18.93 23.60 -11.90
C ARG A 359 20.15 24.25 -11.26
N SER A 360 21.00 24.93 -12.03
CA SER A 360 22.12 25.71 -11.48
C SER A 360 21.60 26.87 -10.63
N LEU A 361 20.64 27.64 -11.14
CA LEU A 361 20.02 28.75 -10.41
C LEU A 361 19.30 28.28 -9.14
N GLU A 362 18.56 27.17 -9.21
CA GLU A 362 17.92 26.52 -8.04
C GLU A 362 18.92 26.09 -6.96
N ALA A 363 20.19 25.85 -7.33
CA ALA A 363 21.27 25.45 -6.43
C ALA A 363 22.17 26.62 -5.98
N GLY A 364 21.81 27.87 -6.29
CA GLY A 364 22.58 29.07 -5.94
C GLY A 364 23.77 29.38 -6.86
N ALA A 365 23.98 28.59 -7.92
CA ALA A 365 25.05 28.79 -8.88
C ALA A 365 24.67 29.80 -9.99
N LYS A 366 25.68 30.48 -10.53
CA LYS A 366 25.61 31.43 -11.64
C LYS A 366 25.90 30.70 -12.97
N PRO A 367 24.89 30.41 -13.81
CA PRO A 367 25.11 29.78 -15.10
C PRO A 367 25.64 30.76 -16.15
N ILE A 368 26.70 30.36 -16.87
CA ILE A 368 27.16 31.03 -18.09
C ILE A 368 26.86 30.10 -19.27
N LEU A 369 26.10 30.60 -20.24
CA LEU A 369 25.71 29.87 -21.45
C LEU A 369 26.68 30.21 -22.60
N ILE A 370 27.27 29.19 -23.22
CA ILE A 370 28.01 29.31 -24.49
C ILE A 370 27.18 28.65 -25.59
N ALA A 371 26.77 29.45 -26.57
CA ALA A 371 26.13 28.99 -27.79
C ALA A 371 26.27 30.05 -28.89
N PRO A 372 26.52 29.67 -30.16
CA PRO A 372 26.52 30.57 -31.30
C PRO A 372 25.25 31.44 -31.41
N GLY A 373 25.42 32.71 -31.80
CA GLY A 373 24.36 33.72 -31.87
C GLY A 373 23.34 33.52 -33.00
N ASP A 374 23.65 32.68 -33.99
CA ASP A 374 22.81 32.33 -35.14
C ASP A 374 21.82 31.19 -34.84
N ILE A 375 21.95 30.50 -33.71
CA ILE A 375 21.09 29.37 -33.36
C ILE A 375 19.85 29.83 -32.61
N SER A 376 18.67 29.38 -33.05
CA SER A 376 17.39 29.58 -32.36
C SER A 376 17.44 29.01 -30.93
N LEU A 377 17.44 29.91 -29.93
CA LEU A 377 17.36 29.53 -28.52
C LEU A 377 15.99 28.94 -28.17
N HIS A 378 15.99 27.94 -27.29
CA HIS A 378 14.76 27.47 -26.65
C HIS A 378 14.11 28.59 -25.80
N TYR A 379 12.78 28.73 -25.84
CA TYR A 379 12.05 29.84 -25.17
C TYR A 379 12.42 30.02 -23.69
N GLY A 380 12.67 28.92 -22.98
CA GLY A 380 13.05 28.94 -21.56
C GLY A 380 14.46 29.46 -21.28
N LEU A 381 15.36 29.47 -22.28
CA LEU A 381 16.67 30.14 -22.20
C LEU A 381 16.52 31.63 -22.51
N ALA A 382 15.86 31.97 -23.63
CA ALA A 382 15.65 33.36 -24.06
C ALA A 382 15.05 34.22 -22.94
N LYS A 383 13.94 33.78 -22.34
CA LYS A 383 13.30 34.45 -21.20
C LYS A 383 14.24 34.70 -20.01
N ARG A 384 15.17 33.79 -19.71
CA ARG A 384 16.09 33.92 -18.57
C ARG A 384 17.29 34.82 -18.86
N ILE A 385 17.65 34.98 -20.13
CA ILE A 385 18.66 35.93 -20.60
C ILE A 385 18.06 37.36 -20.58
N GLU A 386 16.81 37.50 -21.03
CA GLU A 386 16.00 38.73 -20.91
C GLU A 386 15.82 39.15 -19.44
N GLU A 387 15.54 38.21 -18.53
CA GLU A 387 15.47 38.45 -17.07
C GLU A 387 16.86 38.69 -16.42
N HIS A 388 17.95 38.75 -17.20
CA HIS A 388 19.34 38.91 -16.73
C HIS A 388 19.81 37.88 -15.68
N LYS A 389 19.22 36.67 -15.69
CA LYS A 389 19.57 35.56 -14.77
C LYS A 389 20.64 34.62 -15.33
N ILE A 390 20.93 34.70 -16.62
CA ILE A 390 21.95 33.89 -17.31
C ILE A 390 22.77 34.81 -18.20
N GLN A 391 24.09 34.74 -18.08
CA GLN A 391 24.99 35.38 -19.03
C GLN A 391 25.11 34.51 -20.28
N TRP A 392 24.87 35.06 -21.47
CA TRP A 392 25.02 34.35 -22.74
C TRP A 392 26.21 34.91 -23.53
N LEU A 393 27.19 34.04 -23.78
CA LEU A 393 28.31 34.29 -24.68
C LEU A 393 27.94 33.77 -26.07
N GLN A 394 27.71 34.70 -27.01
CA GLN A 394 27.24 34.44 -28.38
C GLN A 394 28.37 33.96 -29.30
N ARG A 395 29.08 32.91 -28.91
CA ARG A 395 30.19 32.33 -29.67
C ARG A 395 30.34 30.84 -29.39
N ASP A 396 31.25 30.21 -30.13
CA ASP A 396 31.75 28.87 -29.80
C ASP A 396 32.65 28.88 -28.54
N PHE A 397 32.79 27.68 -27.98
CA PHE A 397 33.66 27.40 -26.83
C PHE A 397 35.14 27.54 -27.20
N GLN A 398 35.91 28.16 -26.31
CA GLN A 398 37.35 28.35 -26.38
C GLN A 398 38.02 27.67 -25.17
N ASP A 399 39.25 27.17 -25.31
CA ASP A 399 39.91 26.39 -24.24
C ASP A 399 40.22 27.25 -23.00
N GLU A 400 40.37 28.57 -23.19
CA GLU A 400 40.55 29.57 -22.14
C GLU A 400 39.30 29.80 -21.28
N ASP A 401 38.09 29.48 -21.80
CA ASP A 401 36.81 29.68 -21.09
C ASP A 401 36.77 28.93 -19.74
N LEU A 402 37.51 27.84 -19.64
CA LEU A 402 37.61 27.02 -18.44
C LEU A 402 38.41 27.68 -17.30
N THR A 403 39.18 28.74 -17.60
CA THR A 403 40.12 29.41 -16.68
C THR A 403 40.13 30.93 -16.82
N THR A 404 39.03 31.51 -17.31
CA THR A 404 38.82 32.98 -17.42
C THR A 404 37.40 33.42 -17.09
N LEU A 405 36.46 32.47 -16.97
CA LEU A 405 35.04 32.74 -16.69
C LEU A 405 34.62 32.33 -15.27
N GLY A 406 35.53 31.74 -14.50
CA GLY A 406 35.30 31.29 -13.13
C GLY A 406 35.27 32.43 -12.12
N ARG A 407 35.63 32.12 -10.87
CA ARG A 407 35.58 33.07 -9.74
C ARG A 407 36.99 33.40 -9.29
N ASP A 408 37.22 34.63 -8.86
CA ASP A 408 38.52 35.10 -8.36
C ASP A 408 39.05 34.22 -7.20
N GLU A 409 38.14 33.68 -6.37
CA GLU A 409 38.43 32.75 -5.26
C GLU A 409 39.08 31.41 -5.70
N VAL A 410 38.98 31.06 -6.98
CA VAL A 410 39.45 29.78 -7.55
C VAL A 410 40.29 30.01 -8.82
N ASP A 411 41.07 31.09 -8.85
CA ASP A 411 41.97 31.45 -9.96
C ASP A 411 41.26 31.51 -11.33
N GLU A 412 40.05 32.09 -11.37
CA GLU A 412 39.18 32.19 -12.56
C GLU A 412 38.79 30.84 -13.21
N VAL A 413 39.00 29.71 -12.50
CA VAL A 413 38.59 28.37 -12.96
C VAL A 413 37.09 28.15 -12.76
N VAL A 414 36.40 27.61 -13.76
CA VAL A 414 34.96 27.33 -13.65
C VAL A 414 34.68 26.11 -12.74
N ASP A 415 33.70 26.22 -11.84
CA ASP A 415 33.42 25.19 -10.82
C ASP A 415 32.78 23.91 -11.43
N ALA A 416 32.02 24.01 -12.52
CA ALA A 416 31.47 22.85 -13.24
C ALA A 416 31.13 23.14 -14.72
N VAL A 417 31.19 22.11 -15.58
CA VAL A 417 30.88 22.19 -17.01
C VAL A 417 29.77 21.21 -17.42
N PHE A 418 28.77 21.69 -18.15
CA PHE A 418 27.67 20.92 -18.69
C PHE A 418 27.64 21.00 -20.22
N VAL A 419 28.04 19.93 -20.91
CA VAL A 419 27.95 19.83 -22.37
C VAL A 419 26.62 19.20 -22.75
N THR A 420 25.76 19.97 -23.41
CA THR A 420 24.41 19.54 -23.83
C THR A 420 24.29 19.31 -25.32
N SER A 421 25.23 19.84 -26.11
CA SER A 421 25.45 19.48 -27.52
C SER A 421 25.78 17.97 -27.63
N GLY A 422 25.18 17.29 -28.62
CA GLY A 422 25.04 15.83 -28.61
C GLY A 422 26.34 15.00 -28.49
N ALA A 423 26.22 13.83 -27.87
CA ALA A 423 27.29 12.90 -27.46
C ALA A 423 28.35 12.46 -28.49
N ARG A 424 28.21 12.80 -29.78
CA ARG A 424 29.10 12.32 -30.86
C ARG A 424 29.99 13.42 -31.46
N THR A 425 29.97 14.63 -30.92
CA THR A 425 30.79 15.74 -31.42
C THR A 425 32.24 15.61 -30.90
N PRO A 426 33.28 15.74 -31.75
CA PRO A 426 34.68 15.75 -31.29
C PRO A 426 34.94 16.75 -30.16
N LEU A 427 34.30 17.92 -30.25
CA LEU A 427 34.30 18.97 -29.24
C LEU A 427 33.92 18.49 -27.83
N ALA A 428 32.92 17.61 -27.69
CA ALA A 428 32.50 17.10 -26.38
C ALA A 428 33.57 16.19 -25.73
N THR A 429 34.33 15.46 -26.56
CA THR A 429 35.46 14.63 -26.11
C THR A 429 36.68 15.50 -25.75
N HIS A 430 36.93 16.56 -26.52
CA HIS A 430 37.95 17.58 -26.23
C HIS A 430 37.70 18.28 -24.88
N ILE A 431 36.51 18.88 -24.71
CA ILE A 431 36.08 19.53 -23.45
C ILE A 431 36.22 18.54 -22.27
N SER A 432 35.69 17.32 -22.39
CA SER A 432 35.80 16.29 -21.35
C SER A 432 37.25 15.98 -20.97
N THR A 433 38.16 15.96 -21.95
CA THR A 433 39.60 15.71 -21.72
C THR A 433 40.29 16.88 -21.04
N LEU A 434 39.98 18.12 -21.44
CA LEU A 434 40.49 19.33 -20.79
C LEU A 434 40.00 19.47 -19.35
N CYS A 435 38.70 19.31 -19.11
CA CYS A 435 38.12 19.35 -17.77
C CYS A 435 38.80 18.33 -16.85
N ARG A 436 39.02 17.08 -17.32
CA ARG A 436 39.75 16.07 -16.55
C ARG A 436 41.20 16.46 -16.24
N ARG A 437 41.92 17.06 -17.19
CA ARG A 437 43.29 17.57 -16.96
C ARG A 437 43.32 18.70 -15.93
N LYS A 438 42.37 19.64 -16.00
CA LYS A 438 42.21 20.77 -15.05
C LYS A 438 41.46 20.40 -13.75
N ARG A 439 41.08 19.12 -13.57
CA ARG A 439 40.26 18.60 -12.44
C ARG A 439 38.86 19.22 -12.30
N ILE A 440 38.33 19.84 -13.36
CA ILE A 440 37.01 20.45 -13.40
C ILE A 440 35.92 19.35 -13.54
N PRO A 441 34.88 19.36 -12.70
CA PRO A 441 33.69 18.52 -12.87
C PRO A 441 33.01 18.74 -14.24
N VAL A 442 32.78 17.66 -15.00
CA VAL A 442 32.12 17.71 -16.31
C VAL A 442 30.99 16.69 -16.42
N ASN A 443 29.85 17.14 -16.97
CA ASN A 443 28.71 16.30 -17.32
C ASN A 443 28.38 16.47 -18.81
N VAL A 444 28.45 15.39 -19.58
CA VAL A 444 28.13 15.38 -21.01
C VAL A 444 26.82 14.61 -21.23
N ALA A 445 25.87 15.26 -21.90
CA ALA A 445 24.59 14.65 -22.24
C ALA A 445 24.79 13.38 -23.10
N ASP A 446 24.06 12.32 -22.75
CA ASP A 446 24.05 11.01 -23.43
C ASP A 446 25.42 10.31 -23.59
N ALA A 447 26.47 10.79 -22.92
CA ALA A 447 27.81 10.19 -22.91
C ALA A 447 28.36 9.96 -21.48
N PRO A 448 27.85 8.97 -20.73
CA PRO A 448 28.29 8.71 -19.35
C PRO A 448 29.80 8.45 -19.19
N ASN A 449 30.45 7.94 -20.24
CA ASN A 449 31.90 7.73 -20.33
C ASN A 449 32.72 9.03 -20.45
N LEU A 450 32.09 10.15 -20.83
CA LEU A 450 32.73 11.48 -20.88
C LEU A 450 32.45 12.32 -19.64
N CYS A 451 31.56 11.88 -18.75
CA CYS A 451 31.31 12.53 -17.46
C CYS A 451 32.43 12.27 -16.45
N THR A 452 32.56 13.16 -15.47
CA THR A 452 33.20 12.88 -14.17
C THR A 452 32.17 12.83 -13.03
N PHE A 453 30.97 13.39 -13.21
CA PHE A 453 29.84 13.25 -12.28
C PHE A 453 28.51 12.99 -13.01
N THR A 454 27.55 12.40 -12.30
CA THR A 454 26.20 12.10 -12.81
C THR A 454 25.15 12.81 -11.97
N LEU A 455 24.23 13.51 -12.63
CA LEU A 455 23.10 14.16 -11.96
C LEU A 455 22.05 13.12 -11.53
N LEU A 456 21.63 13.24 -10.27
CA LEU A 456 20.70 12.32 -9.61
C LEU A 456 19.24 12.66 -9.96
N SER A 457 18.33 11.70 -9.74
CA SER A 457 16.90 11.99 -9.72
C SER A 457 16.54 12.61 -8.38
N THR A 458 16.50 13.95 -8.31
CA THR A 458 16.30 14.70 -7.05
C THR A 458 14.86 15.09 -6.74
N HIS A 459 14.50 15.07 -5.45
CA HIS A 459 13.33 15.71 -4.85
C HIS A 459 13.81 16.67 -3.77
N ASN A 460 13.26 17.90 -3.76
CA ASN A 460 13.64 18.98 -2.86
C ASN A 460 12.37 19.51 -2.18
N ASN A 461 12.41 19.69 -0.86
CA ASN A 461 11.36 20.33 -0.04
C ASN A 461 12.07 21.18 1.03
N GLY A 462 12.22 22.47 0.75
CA GLY A 462 13.06 23.36 1.57
C GLY A 462 14.48 22.80 1.75
N PRO A 463 15.00 22.69 3.00
CA PRO A 463 16.32 22.11 3.27
C PRO A 463 16.39 20.59 3.07
N VAL A 464 15.26 19.88 2.92
CA VAL A 464 15.25 18.43 2.71
C VAL A 464 15.47 18.11 1.23
N GLN A 465 16.57 17.43 0.93
CA GLN A 465 16.93 16.98 -0.41
C GLN A 465 17.14 15.47 -0.44
N ILE A 466 16.61 14.81 -1.48
CA ILE A 466 16.75 13.37 -1.70
C ILE A 466 17.19 13.11 -3.13
N GLY A 467 18.37 12.54 -3.30
CA GLY A 467 18.92 12.12 -4.59
C GLY A 467 18.85 10.60 -4.77
N VAL A 468 18.23 10.14 -5.86
CA VAL A 468 18.17 8.71 -6.21
C VAL A 468 19.01 8.43 -7.46
N THR A 469 19.83 7.38 -7.41
CA THR A 469 20.60 6.85 -8.55
C THR A 469 20.42 5.35 -8.70
N THR A 470 20.66 4.87 -9.92
CA THR A 470 20.79 3.45 -10.28
C THR A 470 22.15 3.19 -10.94
N SER A 471 23.15 4.01 -10.64
CA SER A 471 24.50 3.98 -11.26
C SER A 471 24.44 3.98 -12.79
N GLY A 472 23.51 4.76 -13.37
CA GLY A 472 23.27 4.85 -14.81
C GLY A 472 22.50 3.68 -15.44
N LYS A 473 22.13 2.64 -14.68
CA LYS A 473 21.48 1.42 -15.22
C LYS A 473 19.97 1.56 -15.45
N GLY A 474 19.31 2.54 -14.84
CA GLY A 474 17.85 2.70 -14.98
C GLY A 474 17.34 4.06 -14.53
N CYS A 475 17.43 5.08 -15.40
CA CYS A 475 16.97 6.44 -15.09
C CYS A 475 15.47 6.52 -14.78
N LYS A 476 14.63 5.81 -15.55
CA LYS A 476 13.17 5.72 -15.30
C LYS A 476 12.85 5.07 -13.95
N LEU A 477 13.64 4.08 -13.52
CA LEU A 477 13.48 3.41 -12.23
C LEU A 477 13.88 4.33 -11.07
N ALA A 478 15.01 5.03 -11.18
CA ALA A 478 15.41 6.05 -10.20
C ALA A 478 14.33 7.13 -10.03
N SER A 479 13.72 7.58 -11.14
CA SER A 479 12.61 8.55 -11.12
C SER A 479 11.27 7.98 -10.64
N ARG A 480 11.07 6.65 -10.64
CA ARG A 480 9.96 6.00 -9.94
C ARG A 480 10.22 5.94 -8.45
N ILE A 481 11.35 5.37 -8.02
CA ILE A 481 11.76 5.25 -6.60
C ILE A 481 11.68 6.62 -5.90
N ARG A 482 12.22 7.68 -6.53
CA ARG A 482 12.11 9.05 -6.02
C ARG A 482 10.65 9.50 -5.79
N ARG A 483 9.71 9.15 -6.68
CA ARG A 483 8.28 9.51 -6.54
C ARG A 483 7.63 8.76 -5.39
N GLU A 484 7.89 7.46 -5.25
CA GLU A 484 7.39 6.66 -4.11
C GLU A 484 7.87 7.29 -2.79
N ILE A 485 9.18 7.57 -2.67
CA ILE A 485 9.77 8.23 -1.49
C ILE A 485 9.12 9.60 -1.24
N ALA A 486 9.04 10.47 -2.26
CA ALA A 486 8.44 11.79 -2.12
C ALA A 486 6.95 11.74 -1.69
N SER A 487 6.21 10.72 -2.13
CA SER A 487 4.80 10.52 -1.73
C SER A 487 4.62 10.00 -0.31
N ALA A 488 5.66 9.41 0.29
CA ALA A 488 5.64 8.91 1.67
C ALA A 488 6.03 9.97 2.72
N LEU A 489 6.56 11.13 2.29
CA LEU A 489 6.99 12.20 3.18
C LEU A 489 5.84 13.17 3.50
N PRO A 490 5.76 13.70 4.74
CA PRO A 490 4.85 14.80 5.08
C PRO A 490 5.15 16.05 4.25
N ALA A 491 4.12 16.77 3.83
CA ALA A 491 4.24 17.96 2.98
C ALA A 491 5.09 19.08 3.63
N ASP A 492 4.91 19.31 4.93
CA ASP A 492 5.55 20.41 5.68
C ASP A 492 6.90 20.01 6.33
N LEU A 493 7.47 18.85 5.97
CA LEU A 493 8.70 18.34 6.58
C LEU A 493 9.89 19.29 6.43
N GLY A 494 10.00 20.01 5.30
CA GLY A 494 11.07 20.99 5.08
C GLY A 494 11.04 22.13 6.10
N GLN A 495 9.86 22.68 6.38
CA GLN A 495 9.69 23.74 7.39
C GLN A 495 10.07 23.24 8.79
N ALA A 496 9.66 22.00 9.14
CA ALA A 496 10.00 21.42 10.43
C ALA A 496 11.51 21.20 10.61
N VAL A 497 12.22 20.78 9.56
CA VAL A 497 13.70 20.68 9.58
C VAL A 497 14.34 22.04 9.78
N GLU A 498 13.81 23.10 9.17
CA GLU A 498 14.30 24.47 9.34
C GLU A 498 14.03 25.03 10.75
N ARG A 499 12.85 24.77 11.33
CA ARG A 499 12.54 25.06 12.74
C ARG A 499 13.51 24.35 13.68
N LEU A 500 13.67 23.03 13.55
CA LEU A 500 14.57 22.23 14.40
C LEU A 500 16.05 22.64 14.25
N GLY A 501 16.48 23.02 13.05
CA GLY A 501 17.80 23.62 12.80
C GLY A 501 17.97 24.97 13.52
N THR A 502 16.93 25.80 13.53
CA THR A 502 16.91 27.08 14.27
C THR A 502 16.97 26.85 15.78
N VAL A 503 16.25 25.86 16.32
CA VAL A 503 16.34 25.46 17.74
C VAL A 503 17.77 25.07 18.10
N ARG A 504 18.39 24.20 17.28
CA ARG A 504 19.77 23.75 17.49
C ARG A 504 20.75 24.91 17.54
N ARG A 505 20.59 25.88 16.63
CA ARG A 505 21.44 27.08 16.56
C ARG A 505 21.25 27.97 17.79
N ARG A 506 20.01 28.28 18.17
CA ARG A 506 19.70 29.08 19.37
C ARG A 506 20.21 28.44 20.66
N ILE A 507 20.12 27.11 20.82
CA ILE A 507 20.69 26.39 21.97
C ILE A 507 22.22 26.58 21.98
N TRP A 508 22.88 26.37 20.84
CA TRP A 508 24.33 26.51 20.72
C TRP A 508 24.81 27.93 21.02
N GLU A 509 24.15 28.95 20.44
CA GLU A 509 24.45 30.38 20.68
C GLU A 509 24.27 30.75 22.16
N GLN A 510 23.19 30.31 22.81
CA GLN A 510 22.96 30.55 24.25
C GLN A 510 23.99 29.84 25.13
N ASP A 511 24.36 28.61 24.80
CA ASP A 511 25.36 27.86 25.55
C ASP A 511 26.74 28.54 25.46
N HIS A 512 27.17 28.98 24.27
CA HIS A 512 28.48 29.61 24.07
C HIS A 512 28.54 31.05 24.60
N ALA A 513 27.44 31.80 24.53
CA ALA A 513 27.35 33.12 25.16
C ALA A 513 27.49 33.04 26.69
N ALA A 514 27.01 31.96 27.31
CA ALA A 514 27.20 31.72 28.74
C ALA A 514 28.64 31.32 29.11
N ASP A 515 29.37 30.63 28.22
CA ASP A 515 30.80 30.32 28.45
C ASP A 515 31.67 31.57 28.29
N ALA A 516 31.43 32.37 27.23
CA ALA A 516 32.17 33.64 27.01
C ALA A 516 31.92 34.68 28.11
N ALA A 517 30.75 34.67 28.75
CA ALA A 517 30.47 35.51 29.92
C ALA A 517 31.22 35.02 31.17
N ALA A 518 31.37 33.70 31.34
CA ALA A 518 32.11 33.11 32.48
C ALA A 518 33.63 33.32 32.35
N GLU A 519 34.19 33.30 31.13
CA GLU A 519 35.61 33.62 30.89
C GLU A 519 35.94 35.10 31.19
N LEU A 520 34.97 36.01 31.10
CA LEU A 520 35.15 37.44 31.40
C LEU A 520 35.06 37.79 32.90
N GLU A 521 34.55 36.89 33.75
CA GLU A 521 34.53 37.04 35.22
C GLU A 521 35.69 36.29 35.91
N GLY A 522 36.57 35.64 35.14
CA GLY A 522 37.65 34.77 35.62
C GLY A 522 39.07 35.25 35.33
N ASP A 523 39.33 36.57 35.38
CA ASP A 523 40.68 37.13 35.23
C ASP A 523 41.37 37.25 36.61
N ASP A 524 41.70 36.09 37.20
CA ASP A 524 42.59 35.97 38.36
C ASP A 524 43.57 34.80 38.14
N GLU A 525 44.84 35.04 38.45
CA GLU A 525 46.01 34.26 38.03
C GLU A 525 46.09 32.84 38.65
N GLU A 526 46.20 31.78 37.81
CA GLU A 526 47.19 30.68 37.93
C GLU A 526 46.90 29.55 36.92
N THR A 527 47.75 29.37 35.90
CA THR A 527 47.65 28.24 34.95
C THR A 527 48.30 26.95 35.46
N GLY A 528 47.86 26.51 36.64
CA GLY A 528 48.08 25.15 37.13
C GLY A 528 47.07 24.18 36.52
N GLN A 529 47.52 23.04 35.98
CA GLN A 529 46.63 21.97 35.50
C GLN A 529 45.82 21.36 36.65
N SER A 530 44.60 21.85 36.88
CA SER A 530 43.67 21.25 37.84
C SER A 530 43.01 20.00 37.27
N ALA A 531 42.97 18.93 38.06
CA ALA A 531 42.53 17.60 37.65
C ALA A 531 40.98 17.50 37.53
N THR A 532 40.42 17.95 36.41
CA THR A 532 38.98 17.86 36.10
C THR A 532 38.48 16.45 35.75
N PHE A 533 39.35 15.43 35.75
CA PHE A 533 38.99 14.05 35.35
C PHE A 533 38.04 13.31 36.33
N ASN A 534 37.75 13.88 37.50
CA ASN A 534 36.87 13.29 38.52
C ASN A 534 35.91 14.32 39.17
N LYS A 535 35.56 15.43 38.49
CA LYS A 535 34.56 16.36 39.03
C LYS A 535 33.17 15.69 39.01
N LEU A 536 32.55 15.54 40.17
CA LEU A 536 31.23 14.91 40.30
C LEU A 536 30.15 15.86 39.73
N VAL A 537 29.72 15.60 38.50
CA VAL A 537 28.69 16.40 37.83
C VAL A 537 27.32 16.12 38.46
N ILE A 538 26.75 17.10 39.16
CA ILE A 538 25.44 17.02 39.82
C ILE A 538 24.33 17.58 38.91
N PRO A 539 23.05 17.17 39.11
CA PRO A 539 21.93 17.63 38.26
C PRO A 539 21.69 19.14 38.23
N SER A 540 22.28 19.89 39.16
CA SER A 540 22.27 21.35 39.24
C SER A 540 23.37 22.04 38.41
N ASP A 541 24.37 21.32 37.90
CA ASP A 541 25.47 21.92 37.16
C ASP A 541 25.00 22.45 35.80
N ALA A 542 25.42 23.68 35.47
CA ALA A 542 25.10 24.34 34.20
C ALA A 542 25.49 23.47 33.00
N GLU A 543 26.68 22.87 33.04
CA GLU A 543 27.23 21.97 32.02
C GLU A 543 26.35 20.73 31.79
N ALA A 544 25.76 20.19 32.86
CA ALA A 544 24.77 19.11 32.78
C ALA A 544 23.45 19.56 32.15
N ALA A 545 23.07 20.84 32.31
CA ALA A 545 21.90 21.42 31.64
C ALA A 545 22.15 21.61 30.13
N LYS A 546 23.33 22.12 29.72
CA LYS A 546 23.75 22.21 28.31
C LYS A 546 23.63 20.84 27.61
N ALA A 547 24.23 19.81 28.22
CA ALA A 547 24.20 18.45 27.71
C ALA A 547 22.77 17.85 27.62
N ARG A 548 21.86 18.21 28.55
CA ARG A 548 20.45 17.78 28.52
C ARG A 548 19.68 18.36 27.33
N ARG A 549 19.80 19.67 27.05
CA ARG A 549 19.07 20.34 25.95
C ARG A 549 19.41 19.73 24.59
N MET A 550 20.70 19.57 24.29
CA MET A 550 21.15 19.00 23.01
C MET A 550 20.80 17.51 22.89
N ARG A 551 20.87 16.74 23.99
CA ARG A 551 20.46 15.32 24.03
C ARG A 551 18.96 15.14 23.80
N TRP A 552 18.13 16.00 24.39
CA TRP A 552 16.68 16.00 24.15
C TRP A 552 16.34 16.31 22.69
N LEU A 553 17.01 17.30 22.08
CA LEU A 553 16.80 17.64 20.66
C LEU A 553 17.19 16.48 19.75
N ALA A 554 18.30 15.78 20.05
CA ALA A 554 18.68 14.55 19.35
C ALA A 554 17.61 13.45 19.50
N GLN A 555 17.10 13.22 20.72
CA GLN A 555 16.07 12.22 20.99
C GLN A 555 14.75 12.48 20.25
N ILE A 556 14.26 13.74 20.17
CA ILE A 556 13.03 13.98 19.40
C ILE A 556 13.25 13.74 17.90
N CYS A 557 14.40 14.12 17.35
CA CYS A 557 14.74 13.89 15.94
C CYS A 557 14.94 12.41 15.60
N GLU A 558 15.40 11.59 16.55
CA GLU A 558 15.64 10.15 16.37
C GLU A 558 14.36 9.32 16.57
N TYR A 559 13.58 9.58 17.62
CA TYR A 559 12.49 8.69 18.05
C TYR A 559 11.08 9.15 17.65
N TRP A 560 10.88 10.39 17.18
CA TRP A 560 9.54 10.82 16.74
C TRP A 560 9.25 10.50 15.27
N PRO A 561 8.03 10.03 14.95
CA PRO A 561 7.60 9.88 13.56
C PRO A 561 7.70 11.19 12.78
N LEU A 562 8.12 11.15 11.51
CA LEU A 562 8.23 12.34 10.64
C LEU A 562 6.95 13.18 10.61
N ARG A 563 5.77 12.55 10.64
CA ARG A 563 4.46 13.22 10.74
C ARG A 563 4.28 14.10 11.99
N ARG A 564 4.94 13.75 13.10
CA ARG A 564 4.88 14.50 14.36
C ARG A 564 5.90 15.63 14.36
N LEU A 565 7.10 15.40 13.82
CA LEU A 565 8.10 16.46 13.61
C LEU A 565 7.54 17.56 12.68
N ALA A 566 6.87 17.18 11.58
CA ALA A 566 6.19 18.09 10.67
C ALA A 566 5.10 18.97 11.32
N ALA A 567 4.58 18.59 12.50
CA ALA A 567 3.50 19.28 13.21
C ALA A 567 4.00 20.26 14.30
N ILE A 568 5.31 20.37 14.52
CA ILE A 568 5.90 21.28 15.52
C ILE A 568 5.76 22.74 15.05
N THR A 569 5.19 23.59 15.89
CA THR A 569 5.06 25.04 15.63
C THR A 569 6.19 25.85 16.26
N ASP A 570 6.33 27.10 15.85
CA ASP A 570 7.31 28.03 16.42
C ASP A 570 7.00 28.35 17.91
N GLU A 571 5.71 28.38 18.28
CA GLU A 571 5.27 28.49 19.69
C GLU A 571 5.71 27.30 20.56
N ASP A 572 5.72 26.07 20.01
CA ASP A 572 6.23 24.90 20.74
C ASP A 572 7.72 25.02 20.99
N VAL A 573 8.46 25.43 19.95
CA VAL A 573 9.90 25.67 20.02
C VAL A 573 10.25 26.69 21.10
N ASP A 574 9.57 27.83 21.11
CA ASP A 574 9.82 28.89 22.08
C ASP A 574 9.40 28.45 23.51
N GLY A 575 8.28 27.73 23.64
CA GLY A 575 7.83 27.17 24.92
C GLY A 575 8.81 26.16 25.53
N ILE A 576 9.43 25.30 24.71
CA ILE A 576 10.48 24.36 25.15
C ILE A 576 11.73 25.12 25.61
N LEU A 577 12.17 26.10 24.82
CA LEU A 577 13.35 26.90 25.14
C LEU A 577 13.15 27.68 26.45
N GLU A 578 11.94 28.17 26.72
CA GLU A 578 11.62 28.91 27.94
C GLU A 578 11.49 27.98 29.17
N ALA A 579 10.86 26.82 29.02
CA ALA A 579 10.74 25.85 30.12
C ALA A 579 12.13 25.36 30.61
N TYR A 580 13.08 25.17 29.69
CA TYR A 580 14.47 24.85 30.06
C TYR A 580 15.22 25.96 30.82
N LYS A 581 14.79 27.23 30.73
CA LYS A 581 15.34 28.31 31.56
C LYS A 581 14.83 28.26 33.01
N GLN A 582 13.72 27.57 33.27
CA GLN A 582 13.08 27.49 34.58
C GLN A 582 13.47 26.20 35.34
N ASP A 583 13.67 25.08 34.63
CA ASP A 583 14.14 23.81 35.21
C ASP A 583 15.58 23.85 35.77
N SER A 584 16.34 24.92 35.50
CA SER A 584 17.66 25.18 36.13
C SER A 584 17.57 25.46 37.64
N VAL A 585 16.37 25.72 38.17
CA VAL A 585 16.13 26.16 39.56
C VAL A 585 15.56 25.04 40.45
N ILE A 586 15.18 23.88 39.90
CA ILE A 586 14.41 22.85 40.61
C ILE A 586 15.30 21.73 41.18
N ALA A 587 15.15 21.46 42.48
CA ALA A 587 15.91 20.47 43.24
C ALA A 587 15.64 19.01 42.79
N PRO A 588 16.62 18.09 42.94
CA PRO A 588 16.48 16.71 42.47
C PRO A 588 15.45 15.93 43.30
N GLY A 589 14.36 15.49 42.66
CA GLY A 589 13.36 14.63 43.29
C GLY A 589 11.91 14.74 42.77
N VAL A 590 11.61 15.65 41.86
CA VAL A 590 10.26 15.81 41.27
C VAL A 590 10.22 15.21 39.87
N ASP A 591 9.21 14.38 39.58
CA ASP A 591 8.95 13.85 38.24
C ASP A 591 8.77 14.99 37.24
N SER A 592 9.76 15.20 36.37
CA SER A 592 9.72 16.22 35.32
C SER A 592 8.60 15.90 34.33
N LYS A 593 7.54 16.72 34.31
CA LYS A 593 6.51 16.66 33.26
C LYS A 593 7.19 16.79 31.90
N PRO A 594 6.82 15.98 30.89
CA PRO A 594 7.46 16.07 29.58
C PRO A 594 7.21 17.44 28.95
N LEU A 595 8.30 18.17 28.67
CA LEU A 595 8.33 19.54 28.13
C LEU A 595 7.46 19.73 26.88
N LEU A 596 7.40 18.69 26.05
CA LEU A 596 6.31 18.48 25.09
C LEU A 596 5.60 17.18 25.46
N ASN A 597 4.32 17.27 25.82
CA ASN A 597 3.49 16.08 25.97
C ASN A 597 3.16 15.52 24.56
N PRO A 598 3.54 14.28 24.23
CA PRO A 598 3.18 13.69 22.93
C PRO A 598 1.67 13.73 22.67
N ALA A 599 0.86 13.61 23.73
CA ALA A 599 -0.59 13.69 23.65
C ALA A 599 -1.12 15.08 23.29
N THR A 600 -0.44 16.19 23.58
CA THR A 600 -0.93 17.53 23.18
C THR A 600 -0.66 17.81 21.70
N LEU A 601 0.46 17.34 21.14
CA LEU A 601 0.72 17.40 19.70
C LEU A 601 -0.21 16.46 18.91
N ASP A 602 -0.39 15.23 19.39
CA ASP A 602 -1.39 14.32 18.79
C ASP A 602 -2.83 14.87 18.98
N ALA A 603 -3.13 15.62 20.06
CA ALA A 603 -4.41 16.30 20.25
C ALA A 603 -4.61 17.56 19.39
N ARG A 604 -3.56 18.30 19.01
CA ARG A 604 -3.68 19.33 17.95
C ARG A 604 -4.04 18.71 16.61
N HIS A 605 -3.62 17.47 16.38
CA HIS A 605 -4.03 16.64 15.25
C HIS A 605 -5.44 16.02 15.42
N ASN A 606 -6.02 16.17 16.62
CA ASN A 606 -7.38 15.82 17.01
C ASN A 606 -8.33 17.05 17.04
N ARG A 607 -7.98 18.12 16.30
CA ARG A 607 -9.02 19.05 15.80
C ARG A 607 -10.03 18.19 15.02
N GLY A 608 -11.31 18.34 15.35
CA GLY A 608 -12.35 17.58 14.67
C GLY A 608 -12.32 17.86 13.18
N ARG A 609 -12.53 16.81 12.40
CA ARG A 609 -12.38 16.83 10.94
C ARG A 609 -13.73 16.57 10.29
N ILE A 610 -13.97 17.18 9.14
CA ILE A 610 -15.15 16.88 8.33
C ILE A 610 -14.78 16.18 7.03
N ILE A 611 -15.51 15.12 6.75
CA ILE A 611 -15.47 14.37 5.49
C ILE A 611 -16.81 14.60 4.80
N LEU A 612 -16.84 15.22 3.62
CA LEU A 612 -18.01 15.21 2.74
C LEU A 612 -17.90 14.01 1.81
N ALA A 613 -18.93 13.15 1.77
CA ALA A 613 -18.90 11.95 0.95
C ALA A 613 -20.19 11.72 0.17
N GLY A 614 -20.04 11.28 -1.08
CA GLY A 614 -21.15 10.83 -1.90
C GLY A 614 -21.55 9.39 -1.56
N SER A 615 -22.85 9.16 -1.38
CA SER A 615 -23.43 7.84 -1.07
C SER A 615 -23.73 6.99 -2.30
N GLY A 616 -23.49 7.50 -3.51
CA GLY A 616 -24.00 6.86 -4.73
C GLY A 616 -25.51 7.08 -4.94
N PRO A 617 -26.09 6.48 -5.99
CA PRO A 617 -27.48 6.71 -6.39
C PRO A 617 -28.51 5.99 -5.49
N GLY A 618 -28.24 4.75 -5.08
CA GLY A 618 -29.21 3.86 -4.43
C GLY A 618 -28.53 2.67 -3.73
N HIS A 619 -27.93 1.78 -4.52
CA HIS A 619 -27.41 0.50 -4.04
C HIS A 619 -26.19 0.65 -3.11
N PRO A 620 -26.13 -0.11 -1.99
CA PRO A 620 -24.99 -0.12 -1.07
C PRO A 620 -23.62 -0.37 -1.74
N ASP A 621 -23.53 -1.29 -2.71
CA ASP A 621 -22.27 -1.62 -3.40
C ASP A 621 -21.78 -0.54 -4.39
N LEU A 622 -22.58 0.51 -4.62
CA LEU A 622 -22.17 1.69 -5.39
C LEU A 622 -21.53 2.77 -4.51
N LEU A 623 -21.33 2.49 -3.23
CA LEU A 623 -20.45 3.27 -2.36
C LEU A 623 -19.00 3.06 -2.78
N THR A 624 -18.24 4.16 -2.87
CA THR A 624 -16.78 4.02 -2.97
C THR A 624 -16.24 3.37 -1.70
N THR A 625 -15.17 2.58 -1.83
CA THR A 625 -14.48 1.99 -0.66
C THR A 625 -14.01 3.06 0.34
N ALA A 626 -13.76 4.29 -0.13
CA ALA A 626 -13.45 5.44 0.71
C ALA A 626 -14.67 5.90 1.52
N THR A 627 -15.84 6.08 0.89
CA THR A 627 -17.09 6.41 1.61
C THR A 627 -17.45 5.33 2.64
N LEU A 628 -17.33 4.05 2.28
CA LEU A 628 -17.62 2.93 3.20
C LEU A 628 -16.67 2.91 4.40
N LYS A 629 -15.38 3.22 4.20
CA LYS A 629 -14.42 3.40 5.30
C LYS A 629 -14.82 4.58 6.19
N ALA A 630 -15.16 5.73 5.59
CA ALA A 630 -15.59 6.92 6.32
C ALA A 630 -16.85 6.67 7.17
N ILE A 631 -17.86 5.96 6.63
CA ILE A 631 -19.08 5.57 7.37
C ILE A 631 -18.74 4.76 8.63
N ARG A 632 -17.72 3.90 8.57
CA ARG A 632 -17.31 3.04 9.70
C ARG A 632 -16.41 3.73 10.71
N SER A 633 -15.63 4.73 10.28
CA SER A 633 -14.70 5.49 11.13
C SER A 633 -15.29 6.76 11.74
N ALA A 634 -16.43 7.25 11.26
CA ALA A 634 -17.03 8.49 11.76
C ALA A 634 -17.57 8.37 13.19
N ASP A 635 -17.41 9.46 13.94
CA ASP A 635 -17.94 9.63 15.29
C ASP A 635 -19.37 10.18 15.27
N ILE A 636 -19.74 10.89 14.20
CA ILE A 636 -21.12 11.36 13.92
C ILE A 636 -21.34 11.44 12.40
N ILE A 637 -22.55 11.10 11.95
CA ILE A 637 -22.96 11.18 10.55
C ILE A 637 -24.08 12.20 10.37
N LEU A 638 -23.88 13.15 9.46
CA LEU A 638 -24.85 14.17 9.06
C LEU A 638 -25.36 13.83 7.65
N ALA A 639 -26.53 13.19 7.55
CA ALA A 639 -27.05 12.65 6.30
C ALA A 639 -28.13 13.55 5.66
N ASP A 640 -28.11 13.69 4.34
CA ASP A 640 -29.24 14.25 3.59
C ASP A 640 -30.44 13.29 3.61
N LYS A 641 -31.66 13.84 3.62
CA LYS A 641 -32.93 13.07 3.57
C LYS A 641 -33.04 12.12 2.37
N LEU A 642 -32.28 12.39 1.30
CA LEU A 642 -32.24 11.59 0.08
C LEU A 642 -31.22 10.45 0.13
N VAL A 643 -30.43 10.30 1.20
CA VAL A 643 -29.53 9.14 1.34
C VAL A 643 -30.39 7.86 1.49
N PRO A 644 -30.18 6.83 0.65
CA PRO A 644 -30.99 5.62 0.65
C PRO A 644 -30.94 4.88 1.99
N ALA A 645 -32.08 4.31 2.43
CA ALA A 645 -32.15 3.52 3.66
C ALA A 645 -31.14 2.36 3.70
N PRO A 646 -30.91 1.57 2.62
CA PRO A 646 -29.88 0.52 2.61
C PRO A 646 -28.45 1.03 2.87
N VAL A 647 -28.14 2.28 2.51
CA VAL A 647 -26.85 2.91 2.85
C VAL A 647 -26.80 3.32 4.32
N LEU A 648 -27.89 3.91 4.84
CA LEU A 648 -27.99 4.28 6.27
C LEU A 648 -27.89 3.06 7.19
N GLU A 649 -28.34 1.88 6.74
CA GLU A 649 -28.15 0.63 7.49
C GLU A 649 -26.69 0.22 7.67
N LEU A 650 -25.77 0.62 6.78
CA LEU A 650 -24.35 0.31 6.94
C LEU A 650 -23.68 1.05 8.10
N VAL A 651 -24.33 2.08 8.65
CA VAL A 651 -23.81 2.86 9.77
C VAL A 651 -23.69 1.98 11.02
N PRO A 652 -22.55 2.00 11.72
CA PRO A 652 -22.40 1.30 13.00
C PRO A 652 -23.42 1.79 14.04
N ARG A 653 -24.04 0.89 14.79
CA ARG A 653 -25.02 1.24 15.86
C ARG A 653 -24.46 2.21 16.93
N ARG A 654 -23.14 2.28 17.09
CA ARG A 654 -22.44 3.21 18.00
C ARG A 654 -22.37 4.65 17.49
N THR A 655 -22.58 4.88 16.19
CA THR A 655 -22.36 6.17 15.53
C THR A 655 -23.68 6.92 15.41
N PRO A 656 -23.89 8.05 16.11
CA PRO A 656 -25.10 8.87 15.97
C PRO A 656 -25.27 9.39 14.54
N ILE A 657 -26.53 9.38 14.07
CA ILE A 657 -26.93 9.88 12.75
C ILE A 657 -27.93 11.04 12.96
N GLN A 658 -27.63 12.20 12.38
CA GLN A 658 -28.59 13.30 12.23
C GLN A 658 -28.98 13.42 10.77
N ILE A 659 -30.28 13.27 10.47
CA ILE A 659 -30.83 13.37 9.12
C ILE A 659 -31.45 14.75 8.92
N ALA A 660 -31.16 15.39 7.79
CA ALA A 660 -31.70 16.71 7.44
C ALA A 660 -33.24 16.74 7.51
N ARG A 661 -33.81 17.64 8.31
CA ARG A 661 -35.27 17.84 8.47
C ARG A 661 -35.87 18.64 7.30
N LYS A 662 -35.64 18.16 6.08
CA LYS A 662 -36.00 18.88 4.85
C LYS A 662 -37.46 18.63 4.43
N PHE A 663 -38.20 19.72 4.32
CA PHE A 663 -39.56 19.81 3.77
C PHE A 663 -39.60 20.93 2.70
N PRO A 664 -40.60 20.97 1.81
CA PRO A 664 -40.76 22.05 0.83
C PRO A 664 -40.72 23.42 1.50
N GLY A 665 -39.98 24.36 0.93
CA GLY A 665 -39.79 25.72 1.47
C GLY A 665 -38.72 25.87 2.56
N ASN A 666 -38.30 24.82 3.28
CA ASN A 666 -37.36 24.92 4.41
C ASN A 666 -35.95 24.34 4.13
N ALA A 667 -35.47 24.47 2.89
CA ALA A 667 -34.23 23.82 2.45
C ALA A 667 -32.96 24.38 3.09
N ASP A 668 -32.87 25.71 3.25
CA ASP A 668 -31.66 26.38 3.73
C ASP A 668 -31.51 26.27 5.25
N GLN A 669 -32.60 26.43 6.02
CA GLN A 669 -32.58 26.24 7.48
C GLN A 669 -32.15 24.82 7.88
N ALA A 670 -32.63 23.80 7.15
CA ALA A 670 -32.23 22.41 7.37
C ALA A 670 -30.74 22.16 7.07
N GLN A 671 -30.13 22.97 6.20
CA GLN A 671 -28.69 22.92 5.93
C GLN A 671 -27.90 23.69 7.01
N GLU A 672 -28.38 24.84 7.47
CA GLU A 672 -27.81 25.56 8.62
C GLU A 672 -27.82 24.72 9.92
N GLU A 673 -28.85 23.90 10.14
CA GLU A 673 -28.92 22.95 11.26
C GLU A 673 -27.75 21.95 11.22
N LEU A 674 -27.49 21.34 10.05
CA LEU A 674 -26.38 20.40 9.88
C LEU A 674 -25.01 21.10 9.93
N HIS A 675 -24.90 22.30 9.38
CA HIS A 675 -23.69 23.13 9.46
C HIS A 675 -23.32 23.42 10.93
N ARG A 676 -24.30 23.79 11.76
CA ARG A 676 -24.12 24.03 13.20
C ARG A 676 -23.68 22.76 13.93
N ALA A 677 -24.41 21.66 13.76
CA ALA A 677 -24.08 20.38 14.38
C ALA A 677 -22.68 19.86 13.99
N GLY A 678 -22.28 20.06 12.73
CA GLY A 678 -20.93 19.73 12.25
C GLY A 678 -19.85 20.57 12.91
N LEU A 679 -20.06 21.89 13.08
CA LEU A 679 -19.12 22.76 13.79
C LEU A 679 -19.03 22.42 15.28
N GLU A 680 -20.14 22.11 15.94
CA GLU A 680 -20.17 21.71 17.36
C GLU A 680 -19.40 20.41 17.57
N ALA A 681 -19.71 19.37 16.80
CA ALA A 681 -18.98 18.10 16.87
C ALA A 681 -17.49 18.26 16.54
N MET A 682 -17.11 19.11 15.57
CA MET A 682 -15.69 19.34 15.27
C MET A 682 -14.94 20.11 16.37
N LYS A 683 -15.61 21.03 17.08
CA LYS A 683 -15.04 21.69 18.28
C LYS A 683 -14.78 20.70 19.41
N GLU A 684 -15.59 19.63 19.51
CA GLU A 684 -15.38 18.52 20.44
C GLU A 684 -14.29 17.52 19.98
N GLY A 685 -13.61 17.77 18.85
CA GLY A 685 -12.56 16.90 18.32
C GLY A 685 -13.05 15.72 17.46
N LYS A 686 -14.36 15.62 17.19
CA LYS A 686 -14.96 14.46 16.50
C LYS A 686 -14.71 14.44 14.99
N THR A 687 -14.68 13.24 14.42
CA THR A 687 -14.73 12.99 12.98
C THR A 687 -16.18 13.03 12.50
N VAL A 688 -16.55 14.11 11.82
CA VAL A 688 -17.87 14.34 11.23
C VAL A 688 -17.88 13.80 9.80
N LEU A 689 -18.80 12.90 9.48
CA LEU A 689 -19.09 12.51 8.10
C LEU A 689 -20.38 13.15 7.63
N ARG A 690 -20.28 13.99 6.60
CA ARG A 690 -21.38 14.61 5.89
C ARG A 690 -21.73 13.77 4.66
N LEU A 691 -22.80 12.98 4.75
CA LEU A 691 -23.19 12.00 3.73
C LEU A 691 -24.30 12.55 2.84
N LYS A 692 -24.06 12.55 1.52
CA LYS A 692 -24.91 13.22 0.50
C LYS A 692 -25.26 12.24 -0.61
N GLN A 693 -26.48 12.29 -1.16
CA GLN A 693 -26.87 11.39 -2.26
C GLN A 693 -26.09 11.70 -3.55
N GLY A 694 -25.70 10.68 -4.30
CA GLY A 694 -24.96 10.82 -5.55
C GLY A 694 -23.52 11.26 -5.29
N ASP A 695 -23.12 12.38 -5.91
CA ASP A 695 -21.81 13.01 -5.75
C ASP A 695 -21.93 14.36 -4.99
N PRO A 696 -21.01 14.73 -4.08
CA PRO A 696 -21.11 15.98 -3.32
C PRO A 696 -21.11 17.26 -4.16
N TYR A 697 -20.42 17.29 -5.30
CA TYR A 697 -20.19 18.50 -6.10
C TYR A 697 -21.13 18.62 -7.30
N LEU A 698 -21.66 17.51 -7.83
CA LEU A 698 -22.67 17.57 -8.90
C LEU A 698 -24.06 17.89 -8.36
N TYR A 699 -24.43 19.18 -8.33
CA TYR A 699 -25.70 19.71 -7.78
C TYR A 699 -25.98 19.38 -6.30
N GLY A 700 -25.03 18.76 -5.58
CA GLY A 700 -25.15 18.44 -4.16
C GLY A 700 -24.95 19.63 -3.20
N ARG A 701 -24.55 20.82 -3.68
CA ARG A 701 -24.10 21.98 -2.88
C ARG A 701 -22.82 21.77 -2.06
N GLY A 702 -22.07 20.68 -2.26
CA GLY A 702 -20.92 20.33 -1.42
C GLY A 702 -19.81 21.39 -1.40
N ALA A 703 -19.62 22.15 -2.48
CA ALA A 703 -18.65 23.25 -2.52
C ALA A 703 -18.99 24.39 -1.54
N GLU A 704 -20.29 24.70 -1.38
CA GLU A 704 -20.78 25.70 -0.41
C GLU A 704 -20.52 25.23 1.03
N GLU A 705 -20.72 23.94 1.30
CA GLU A 705 -20.44 23.34 2.61
C GLU A 705 -18.92 23.37 2.90
N VAL A 706 -18.07 23.00 1.92
CA VAL A 706 -16.60 23.07 2.05
C VAL A 706 -16.12 24.49 2.33
N GLU A 707 -16.66 25.49 1.63
CA GLU A 707 -16.34 26.89 1.87
C GLU A 707 -16.75 27.32 3.29
N PHE A 708 -17.97 26.97 3.72
CA PHE A 708 -18.47 27.28 5.06
C PHE A 708 -17.55 26.73 6.17
N PHE A 709 -17.15 25.45 6.10
CA PHE A 709 -16.26 24.87 7.11
C PHE A 709 -14.85 25.45 7.05
N ARG A 710 -14.34 25.76 5.86
CA ARG A 710 -13.05 26.43 5.66
C ARG A 710 -13.01 27.82 6.30
N GLN A 711 -14.08 28.62 6.16
CA GLN A 711 -14.20 29.93 6.81
C GLN A 711 -14.17 29.84 8.34
N HIS A 712 -14.58 28.71 8.91
CA HIS A 712 -14.53 28.41 10.35
C HIS A 712 -13.24 27.70 10.79
N GLY A 713 -12.22 27.62 9.93
CA GLY A 713 -10.92 27.03 10.27
C GLY A 713 -10.86 25.50 10.26
N TYR A 714 -11.75 24.84 9.51
CA TYR A 714 -11.77 23.38 9.32
C TYR A 714 -11.60 23.01 7.84
N GLY A 715 -10.55 22.25 7.52
CA GLY A 715 -10.35 21.69 6.19
C GLY A 715 -11.28 20.49 5.96
N ALA A 716 -12.15 20.58 4.96
CA ALA A 716 -13.04 19.50 4.57
C ALA A 716 -12.37 18.54 3.58
N THR A 717 -12.39 17.24 3.87
CA THR A 717 -11.99 16.18 2.92
C THR A 717 -13.20 15.80 2.07
N VAL A 718 -13.10 15.81 0.75
CA VAL A 718 -14.22 15.42 -0.13
C VAL A 718 -13.94 14.07 -0.79
N LEU A 719 -14.87 13.13 -0.63
CA LEU A 719 -14.87 11.81 -1.24
C LEU A 719 -15.92 11.77 -2.35
N PRO A 720 -15.55 11.43 -3.60
CA PRO A 720 -16.47 11.39 -4.71
C PRO A 720 -17.52 10.28 -4.51
N GLY A 721 -18.68 10.44 -5.14
CA GLY A 721 -19.70 9.41 -5.20
C GLY A 721 -20.13 9.11 -6.63
N ILE A 722 -20.76 7.95 -6.84
CA ILE A 722 -21.32 7.60 -8.13
C ILE A 722 -22.54 8.49 -8.39
N THR A 723 -22.45 9.38 -9.37
CA THR A 723 -23.55 10.30 -9.69
C THR A 723 -24.71 9.59 -10.38
N SER A 724 -25.95 9.92 -10.00
CA SER A 724 -27.17 9.44 -10.66
C SER A 724 -27.23 9.83 -12.13
N SER A 725 -26.65 10.97 -12.51
CA SER A 725 -26.65 11.47 -13.91
C SER A 725 -25.98 10.54 -14.93
N LEU A 726 -25.07 9.67 -14.49
CA LEU A 726 -24.38 8.68 -15.34
C LEU A 726 -24.80 7.24 -15.00
N SER A 727 -25.03 6.95 -13.73
CA SER A 727 -25.39 5.60 -13.28
C SER A 727 -26.85 5.23 -13.53
N ALA A 728 -27.79 6.17 -13.39
CA ALA A 728 -29.20 5.88 -13.66
C ALA A 728 -29.46 5.54 -15.15
N PRO A 729 -28.92 6.30 -16.15
CA PRO A 729 -28.98 5.87 -17.55
C PRO A 729 -28.38 4.48 -17.75
N LEU A 730 -27.20 4.19 -17.19
CA LEU A 730 -26.54 2.90 -17.30
C LEU A 730 -27.42 1.75 -16.78
N PHE A 731 -28.05 1.90 -15.62
CA PHE A 731 -28.97 0.91 -15.05
C PHE A 731 -30.33 0.82 -15.76
N ALA A 732 -30.59 1.73 -16.69
CA ALA A 732 -31.69 1.67 -17.64
C ALA A 732 -31.24 1.20 -19.04
N GLY A 733 -30.01 0.70 -19.22
CA GLY A 733 -29.51 0.32 -20.54
C GLY A 733 -29.39 1.49 -21.53
N ILE A 734 -29.25 2.72 -21.03
CA ILE A 734 -29.09 3.94 -21.82
C ILE A 734 -27.64 4.42 -21.65
N PRO A 735 -26.77 4.28 -22.67
CA PRO A 735 -25.40 4.75 -22.57
C PRO A 735 -25.34 6.28 -22.59
N ALA A 736 -24.48 6.87 -21.77
CA ALA A 736 -24.29 8.33 -21.72
C ALA A 736 -23.85 8.92 -23.07
N THR A 737 -23.01 8.19 -23.80
CA THR A 737 -22.50 8.51 -25.15
C THR A 737 -22.46 7.25 -26.01
N HIS A 738 -22.54 7.41 -27.33
CA HIS A 738 -22.41 6.32 -28.29
C HIS A 738 -21.86 6.86 -29.61
N ARG A 739 -20.78 6.26 -30.15
CA ARG A 739 -19.94 6.83 -31.22
C ARG A 739 -20.71 7.41 -32.43
N SER A 740 -21.80 6.77 -32.83
CA SER A 740 -22.58 7.16 -34.02
C SER A 740 -23.85 7.96 -33.70
N VAL A 741 -24.07 8.35 -32.44
CA VAL A 741 -25.34 8.91 -31.96
C VAL A 741 -25.17 10.09 -30.99
N SER A 742 -24.20 10.03 -30.08
CA SER A 742 -23.93 11.11 -29.13
C SER A 742 -22.46 11.10 -28.69
N ASP A 743 -21.76 12.20 -28.92
CA ASP A 743 -20.35 12.42 -28.54
C ASP A 743 -20.20 13.34 -27.33
N GLN A 744 -21.29 13.95 -26.85
CA GLN A 744 -21.32 14.88 -25.73
C GLN A 744 -22.52 14.63 -24.80
N ILE A 745 -22.28 14.78 -23.49
CA ILE A 745 -23.33 14.75 -22.46
C ILE A 745 -23.40 16.12 -21.77
N LEU A 746 -24.62 16.62 -21.60
CA LEU A 746 -24.92 17.82 -20.84
C LEU A 746 -25.79 17.44 -19.63
N ILE A 747 -25.35 17.83 -18.43
CA ILE A 747 -26.11 17.61 -17.19
C ILE A 747 -26.69 18.95 -16.77
N CYS A 748 -28.01 18.99 -16.61
CA CYS A 748 -28.77 20.17 -16.22
C CYS A 748 -29.53 19.94 -14.92
N THR A 749 -29.90 21.03 -14.25
CA THR A 749 -30.95 21.02 -13.22
C THR A 749 -32.25 21.55 -13.82
N GLY A 750 -33.39 20.97 -13.45
CA GLY A 750 -34.72 21.53 -13.72
C GLY A 750 -35.16 22.58 -12.69
N THR A 751 -34.34 22.86 -11.67
CA THR A 751 -34.64 23.82 -10.60
C THR A 751 -33.42 24.68 -10.29
N GLY A 752 -33.57 25.99 -10.49
CA GLY A 752 -32.58 27.00 -10.15
C GLY A 752 -32.74 27.52 -8.71
N ARG A 753 -31.94 28.54 -8.38
CA ARG A 753 -31.98 29.19 -7.06
C ARG A 753 -33.38 29.75 -6.78
N LYS A 754 -33.87 29.57 -5.54
CA LYS A 754 -35.24 29.95 -5.12
C LYS A 754 -36.39 29.31 -5.95
N GLY A 755 -36.15 28.19 -6.64
CA GLY A 755 -37.17 27.49 -7.42
C GLY A 755 -37.39 28.02 -8.85
N ALA A 756 -36.61 29.01 -9.29
CA ALA A 756 -36.69 29.54 -10.65
C ALA A 756 -36.45 28.46 -11.73
N SER A 757 -37.06 28.59 -12.91
CA SER A 757 -36.70 27.79 -14.08
C SER A 757 -35.30 28.21 -14.58
N PRO A 758 -34.34 27.29 -14.72
CA PRO A 758 -33.18 27.50 -15.58
C PRO A 758 -33.64 27.52 -17.05
N ASP A 759 -32.93 28.26 -17.91
CA ASP A 759 -33.14 28.14 -19.36
C ASP A 759 -32.64 26.77 -19.82
N PRO A 760 -33.47 25.92 -20.46
CA PRO A 760 -33.02 24.64 -20.98
C PRO A 760 -32.06 24.83 -22.16
N PRO A 761 -31.16 23.85 -22.42
CA PRO A 761 -30.26 23.92 -23.56
C PRO A 761 -31.01 23.90 -24.90
N ALA A 762 -30.37 24.40 -25.95
CA ALA A 762 -30.80 24.23 -27.34
C ALA A 762 -30.72 22.75 -27.77
N PHE A 763 -31.48 22.37 -28.80
CA PHE A 763 -31.40 21.03 -29.38
C PHE A 763 -30.12 20.85 -30.21
N LEU A 764 -29.39 19.76 -29.92
CA LEU A 764 -28.27 19.28 -30.73
C LEU A 764 -28.44 17.77 -30.98
N PRO A 765 -28.49 17.30 -32.24
CA PRO A 765 -28.77 15.89 -32.55
C PRO A 765 -27.77 14.89 -31.95
N ASN A 766 -26.52 15.32 -31.74
CA ASN A 766 -25.41 14.53 -31.18
C ASN A 766 -25.23 14.71 -29.66
N GLN A 767 -26.24 15.24 -28.95
CA GLN A 767 -26.16 15.48 -27.50
C GLN A 767 -27.10 14.59 -26.70
N THR A 768 -26.58 14.02 -25.61
CA THR A 768 -27.38 13.46 -24.52
C THR A 768 -27.59 14.55 -23.47
N VAL A 769 -28.83 14.82 -23.07
CA VAL A 769 -29.12 15.75 -21.97
C VAL A 769 -29.75 15.02 -20.78
N VAL A 770 -29.22 15.24 -19.58
CA VAL A 770 -29.71 14.65 -18.34
C VAL A 770 -30.19 15.74 -17.39
N PHE A 771 -31.49 15.83 -17.16
CA PHE A 771 -32.12 16.79 -16.26
C PHE A 771 -32.36 16.18 -14.87
N LEU A 772 -31.58 16.64 -13.90
CA LEU A 772 -31.75 16.35 -12.48
C LEU A 772 -32.81 17.29 -11.87
N MET A 773 -33.53 16.84 -10.84
CA MET A 773 -34.50 17.65 -10.08
C MET A 773 -35.63 18.26 -10.94
N ALA A 774 -35.96 17.65 -12.09
CA ALA A 774 -36.89 18.20 -13.08
C ALA A 774 -38.34 17.68 -12.99
N LEU A 775 -38.57 16.48 -12.45
CA LEU A 775 -39.85 15.77 -12.63
C LEU A 775 -41.08 16.52 -12.10
N HIS A 776 -40.97 17.23 -10.97
CA HIS A 776 -42.07 18.06 -10.42
C HIS A 776 -42.43 19.28 -11.29
N ARG A 777 -41.67 19.55 -12.36
CA ARG A 777 -41.88 20.61 -13.36
C ARG A 777 -41.75 20.07 -14.78
N LEU A 778 -42.00 18.77 -14.98
CA LEU A 778 -41.80 18.10 -16.26
C LEU A 778 -42.59 18.77 -17.40
N LYS A 779 -43.81 19.22 -17.12
CA LYS A 779 -44.65 19.97 -18.06
C LYS A 779 -44.01 21.29 -18.50
N ASP A 780 -43.63 22.15 -17.55
CA ASP A 780 -42.93 23.41 -17.84
C ASP A 780 -41.64 23.18 -18.65
N LEU A 781 -40.86 22.15 -18.29
CA LEU A 781 -39.59 21.83 -18.94
C LEU A 781 -39.80 21.33 -20.37
N THR A 782 -40.74 20.40 -20.58
CA THR A 782 -41.05 19.86 -21.91
C THR A 782 -41.57 20.93 -22.85
N THR A 783 -42.52 21.77 -22.40
CA THR A 783 -42.98 22.95 -23.14
C THR A 783 -41.80 23.88 -23.49
N SER A 784 -40.92 24.17 -22.52
CA SER A 784 -39.74 25.02 -22.75
C SER A 784 -38.70 24.43 -23.73
N LEU A 785 -38.64 23.10 -23.86
CA LEU A 785 -37.79 22.39 -24.82
C LEU A 785 -38.40 22.37 -26.23
N THR A 786 -39.71 22.16 -26.35
CA THR A 786 -40.40 22.01 -27.65
C THR A 786 -40.84 23.34 -28.28
N GLU A 787 -41.14 24.37 -27.47
CA GLU A 787 -41.64 25.68 -27.94
C GLU A 787 -40.55 26.77 -27.96
N ARG A 788 -39.28 26.40 -27.77
CA ARG A 788 -38.14 27.32 -27.88
C ARG A 788 -38.07 27.93 -29.28
N LYS A 789 -37.86 29.25 -29.37
CA LYS A 789 -37.78 29.97 -30.66
C LYS A 789 -36.60 29.54 -31.53
N ASP A 790 -35.45 29.28 -30.89
CA ASP A 790 -34.21 28.90 -31.56
C ASP A 790 -33.84 27.46 -31.16
N ALA A 791 -33.70 26.56 -32.15
CA ALA A 791 -33.32 25.16 -31.97
C ALA A 791 -34.16 24.41 -30.90
N SER A 792 -35.47 24.31 -31.14
CA SER A 792 -36.38 23.49 -30.34
C SER A 792 -36.12 21.99 -30.51
N TYR A 793 -36.50 21.22 -29.49
CA TYR A 793 -36.45 19.76 -29.52
C TYR A 793 -37.65 19.23 -30.32
N PRO A 794 -37.43 18.34 -31.31
CA PRO A 794 -38.52 17.62 -31.96
C PRO A 794 -39.34 16.85 -30.93
N SER A 795 -40.67 16.89 -30.99
CA SER A 795 -41.54 16.16 -30.05
C SER A 795 -41.34 14.64 -30.10
N SER A 796 -40.85 14.11 -31.23
CA SER A 796 -40.45 12.72 -31.42
C SER A 796 -39.10 12.35 -30.78
N THR A 797 -38.39 13.30 -30.16
CA THR A 797 -37.08 13.01 -29.51
C THR A 797 -37.27 11.98 -28.41
N PRO A 798 -36.53 10.85 -28.43
CA PRO A 798 -36.61 9.85 -27.37
C PRO A 798 -36.17 10.39 -26.02
N CYS A 799 -36.85 9.95 -24.97
CA CYS A 799 -36.52 10.29 -23.59
C CYS A 799 -36.85 9.13 -22.64
N ALA A 800 -36.23 9.15 -21.47
CA ALA A 800 -36.53 8.21 -20.40
C ALA A 800 -36.58 8.93 -19.05
N VAL A 801 -37.64 8.67 -18.27
CA VAL A 801 -37.69 9.05 -16.86
C VAL A 801 -37.19 7.87 -16.04
N ILE A 802 -36.19 8.11 -15.19
CA ILE A 802 -35.56 7.08 -14.36
C ILE A 802 -35.68 7.50 -12.90
N GLU A 803 -36.44 6.73 -12.14
CA GLU A 803 -36.78 6.97 -10.75
C GLU A 803 -36.09 5.93 -9.86
N ARG A 804 -35.59 6.39 -8.70
CA ARG A 804 -35.00 5.55 -7.64
C ARG A 804 -33.94 4.57 -8.16
N ALA A 805 -33.10 5.05 -9.07
CA ALA A 805 -32.10 4.23 -9.76
C ALA A 805 -31.22 3.43 -8.79
N SER A 806 -31.00 2.15 -9.10
CA SER A 806 -30.30 1.15 -8.29
C SER A 806 -30.92 0.81 -6.91
N CYS A 807 -32.11 1.32 -6.60
CA CYS A 807 -32.92 0.79 -5.50
C CYS A 807 -33.76 -0.40 -5.99
N PRO A 808 -34.18 -1.34 -5.11
CA PRO A 808 -35.06 -2.45 -5.50
C PRO A 808 -36.39 -2.02 -6.14
N ASP A 809 -36.85 -0.79 -5.83
CA ASP A 809 -38.04 -0.15 -6.38
C ASP A 809 -37.72 0.93 -7.43
N GLN A 810 -36.60 0.76 -8.16
CA GLN A 810 -36.30 1.51 -9.38
C GLN A 810 -37.47 1.41 -10.37
N ARG A 811 -37.71 2.49 -11.12
CA ARG A 811 -38.64 2.48 -12.25
C ARG A 811 -38.07 3.26 -13.44
N ILE A 812 -38.25 2.74 -14.63
CA ILE A 812 -37.85 3.35 -15.90
C ILE A 812 -39.11 3.51 -16.76
N ILE A 813 -39.36 4.72 -17.25
CA ILE A 813 -40.44 5.02 -18.21
C ILE A 813 -39.77 5.49 -19.50
N ARG A 814 -39.78 4.66 -20.56
CA ARG A 814 -39.21 4.99 -21.88
C ARG A 814 -40.29 5.52 -22.80
N THR A 815 -40.07 6.66 -23.44
CA THR A 815 -41.06 7.30 -24.31
C THR A 815 -40.41 8.40 -25.19
N THR A 816 -41.20 9.37 -25.67
CA THR A 816 -40.75 10.56 -26.39
C THR A 816 -41.25 11.83 -25.70
N LEU A 817 -40.66 12.99 -26.01
CA LEU A 817 -41.10 14.27 -25.44
C LEU A 817 -42.60 14.56 -25.68
N ALA A 818 -43.20 14.02 -26.74
CA ALA A 818 -44.63 14.10 -27.04
C ALA A 818 -45.55 13.39 -26.02
N HIS A 819 -45.03 12.43 -25.25
CA HIS A 819 -45.84 11.53 -24.40
C HIS A 819 -45.34 11.40 -22.96
N VAL A 820 -44.19 12.01 -22.63
CA VAL A 820 -43.58 11.90 -21.29
C VAL A 820 -44.42 12.52 -20.17
N ASN A 821 -45.23 13.54 -20.46
CA ASN A 821 -46.15 14.12 -19.48
C ASN A 821 -47.30 13.14 -19.20
N ASP A 822 -48.01 12.67 -20.23
CA ASP A 822 -49.07 11.66 -20.13
C ASP A 822 -48.60 10.44 -19.31
N ALA A 823 -47.43 9.90 -19.66
CA ALA A 823 -46.90 8.69 -19.04
C ALA A 823 -46.57 8.89 -17.55
N VAL A 824 -46.04 10.05 -17.14
CA VAL A 824 -45.75 10.33 -15.72
C VAL A 824 -47.00 10.72 -14.94
N GLU A 825 -48.03 11.25 -15.60
CA GLU A 825 -49.33 11.53 -14.98
C GLU A 825 -50.14 10.26 -14.74
N GLU A 826 -50.15 9.32 -15.70
CA GLU A 826 -50.84 8.02 -15.61
C GLU A 826 -50.15 7.06 -14.62
N GLU A 827 -48.82 6.95 -14.68
CA GLU A 827 -48.02 6.06 -13.80
C GLU A 827 -47.72 6.69 -12.42
N GLY A 828 -47.98 7.99 -12.25
CA GLY A 828 -47.51 8.79 -11.12
C GLY A 828 -45.98 8.94 -11.05
N SER A 829 -45.45 9.67 -10.05
CA SER A 829 -44.01 9.87 -9.85
C SER A 829 -43.51 9.39 -8.48
N ARG A 830 -42.34 8.74 -8.46
CA ARG A 830 -41.61 8.23 -7.30
C ARG A 830 -40.25 8.94 -7.15
N PRO A 831 -40.17 10.12 -6.52
CA PRO A 831 -38.90 10.81 -6.33
C PRO A 831 -37.93 10.03 -5.39
N PRO A 832 -36.60 10.20 -5.55
CA PRO A 832 -35.93 11.03 -6.54
C PRO A 832 -35.86 10.36 -7.93
N GLY A 833 -35.93 11.17 -8.98
CA GLY A 833 -35.75 10.73 -10.36
C GLY A 833 -35.24 11.82 -11.29
N LEU A 834 -34.84 11.42 -12.50
CA LEU A 834 -34.27 12.28 -13.52
C LEU A 834 -34.90 12.00 -14.90
N LEU A 835 -34.73 12.94 -15.82
CA LEU A 835 -35.13 12.80 -17.23
C LEU A 835 -33.87 12.76 -18.11
N VAL A 836 -33.72 11.71 -18.90
CA VAL A 836 -32.72 11.61 -19.99
C VAL A 836 -33.41 11.96 -21.30
N VAL A 837 -32.81 12.81 -22.13
CA VAL A 837 -33.32 13.21 -23.45
C VAL A 837 -32.23 13.05 -24.49
N GLY A 838 -32.55 12.44 -25.63
CA GLY A 838 -31.64 12.28 -26.76
C GLY A 838 -31.74 10.89 -27.39
N ALA A 839 -31.18 10.76 -28.59
CA ALA A 839 -31.28 9.53 -29.40
C ALA A 839 -30.64 8.30 -28.72
N VAL A 840 -29.74 8.47 -27.74
CA VAL A 840 -29.15 7.37 -26.97
C VAL A 840 -30.18 6.48 -26.25
N CYS A 841 -31.38 7.01 -25.94
CA CYS A 841 -32.42 6.27 -25.25
C CYS A 841 -32.98 5.07 -26.05
N GLU A 842 -32.77 5.01 -27.36
CA GLU A 842 -33.22 3.92 -28.24
C GLU A 842 -32.09 3.05 -28.81
N VAL A 843 -30.81 3.33 -28.49
CA VAL A 843 -29.67 2.70 -29.19
C VAL A 843 -29.49 1.23 -28.85
N LEU A 844 -29.70 0.85 -27.60
CA LEU A 844 -29.62 -0.55 -27.15
C LEU A 844 -31.00 -1.22 -27.14
N GLU A 845 -32.04 -0.47 -26.77
CA GLU A 845 -33.41 -0.97 -26.72
C GLU A 845 -34.38 0.01 -27.39
N LYS A 846 -35.03 -0.43 -28.48
CA LYS A 846 -36.11 0.31 -29.13
C LYS A 846 -37.43 -0.47 -28.99
N ARG A 847 -38.46 0.18 -28.45
CA ARG A 847 -39.78 -0.40 -28.22
C ARG A 847 -40.83 0.38 -29.05
N PRO A 848 -41.74 -0.28 -29.78
CA PRO A 848 -42.68 0.40 -30.70
C PRO A 848 -43.96 0.94 -30.03
N GLN A 849 -44.02 0.99 -28.69
CA GLN A 849 -45.20 1.37 -27.90
C GLN A 849 -45.18 2.86 -27.54
N LYS A 850 -46.33 3.45 -27.15
CA LYS A 850 -46.45 4.88 -26.79
C LYS A 850 -45.52 5.25 -25.62
N TRP A 851 -45.45 4.39 -24.63
CA TRP A 851 -44.38 4.30 -23.63
C TRP A 851 -44.22 2.85 -23.18
N VAL A 852 -43.14 2.57 -22.45
CA VAL A 852 -42.89 1.29 -21.75
C VAL A 852 -42.46 1.61 -20.32
N VAL A 853 -42.97 0.83 -19.37
CA VAL A 853 -42.58 0.90 -17.96
C VAL A 853 -41.86 -0.38 -17.56
N GLU A 854 -40.71 -0.21 -16.91
CA GLU A 854 -39.93 -1.29 -16.31
C GLU A 854 -39.77 -0.99 -14.82
N ASP A 855 -40.29 -1.87 -13.96
CA ASP A 855 -40.16 -1.81 -12.50
C ASP A 855 -39.11 -2.81 -12.02
N GLY A 856 -38.33 -2.39 -11.02
CA GLY A 856 -37.30 -3.19 -10.37
C GLY A 856 -35.87 -2.86 -10.79
N PHE A 857 -34.92 -3.33 -9.99
CA PHE A 857 -33.50 -3.31 -10.29
C PHE A 857 -32.91 -4.70 -10.11
N GLN A 858 -32.20 -5.20 -11.14
CA GLN A 858 -31.53 -6.51 -11.18
C GLN A 858 -30.07 -6.39 -11.68
N GLY A 859 -29.54 -5.15 -11.72
CA GLY A 859 -28.29 -4.85 -12.43
C GLY A 859 -27.00 -5.21 -11.70
N LEU A 860 -27.08 -5.67 -10.45
CA LEU A 860 -25.92 -6.03 -9.61
C LEU A 860 -26.05 -7.41 -8.94
N ASP A 861 -27.10 -8.18 -9.25
CA ASP A 861 -27.39 -9.48 -8.64
C ASP A 861 -26.22 -10.48 -8.86
N ILE A 862 -25.50 -10.33 -9.97
CA ILE A 862 -24.28 -11.08 -10.31
C ILE A 862 -23.14 -10.82 -9.30
N LEU A 863 -23.08 -9.67 -8.64
CA LEU A 863 -22.08 -9.40 -7.59
C LEU A 863 -22.37 -10.16 -6.30
N ASP A 864 -23.64 -10.37 -5.95
CA ASP A 864 -24.04 -11.26 -4.84
C ASP A 864 -23.75 -12.74 -5.17
N GLU A 865 -23.63 -13.10 -6.47
CA GLU A 865 -23.18 -14.43 -6.93
C GLU A 865 -21.64 -14.57 -7.02
N LEU A 866 -20.90 -13.48 -7.23
CA LEU A 866 -19.44 -13.46 -7.39
C LEU A 866 -18.66 -13.20 -6.09
N GLY A 867 -19.31 -12.76 -5.01
CA GLY A 867 -18.67 -12.52 -3.71
C GLY A 867 -18.29 -13.82 -2.98
N GLU A 868 -17.08 -13.91 -2.44
CA GLU A 868 -16.65 -15.02 -1.56
C GLU A 868 -17.58 -15.17 -0.35
N GLY A 869 -18.51 -16.12 -0.44
CA GLY A 869 -19.51 -16.43 0.58
C GLY A 869 -20.76 -15.55 0.48
N GLY A 870 -21.89 -16.18 0.12
CA GLY A 870 -23.19 -15.54 -0.16
C GLY A 870 -23.85 -14.78 1.01
N LYS A 871 -23.26 -13.65 1.37
CA LYS A 871 -23.84 -12.48 2.05
C LYS A 871 -22.99 -11.28 1.61
N GLY A 872 -23.50 -10.39 0.75
CA GLY A 872 -22.79 -9.19 0.30
C GLY A 872 -22.46 -8.19 1.44
N LEU A 873 -22.94 -6.95 1.37
CA LEU A 873 -22.65 -5.97 2.45
C LEU A 873 -23.18 -6.38 3.84
N VAL A 874 -24.13 -7.33 3.91
CA VAL A 874 -24.57 -7.99 5.16
C VAL A 874 -23.48 -8.90 5.76
N GLY A 875 -22.71 -9.61 4.94
CA GLY A 875 -21.59 -10.45 5.40
C GLY A 875 -20.46 -9.60 5.97
N LEU A 876 -20.12 -8.51 5.28
CA LEU A 876 -19.20 -7.49 5.82
C LEU A 876 -19.71 -6.84 7.12
N ARG A 877 -21.03 -6.68 7.28
CA ARG A 877 -21.63 -6.11 8.51
C ARG A 877 -21.51 -7.06 9.70
N GLU A 878 -21.54 -8.38 9.47
CA GLU A 878 -21.29 -9.39 10.51
C GLU A 878 -19.79 -9.58 10.79
N SER A 879 -18.93 -9.57 9.78
CA SER A 879 -17.48 -9.81 9.94
C SER A 879 -16.73 -8.62 10.56
N LEU A 880 -17.35 -7.44 10.62
CA LEU A 880 -16.77 -6.21 11.18
C LEU A 880 -17.32 -5.83 12.57
N VAL A 881 -18.15 -6.68 13.17
CA VAL A 881 -18.40 -6.62 14.63
C VAL A 881 -17.26 -7.34 15.33
N THR A 882 -16.15 -6.64 15.53
CA THR A 882 -15.01 -7.18 16.29
C THR A 882 -15.42 -7.42 17.76
N PRO A 883 -15.22 -8.61 18.32
CA PRO A 883 -15.26 -8.80 19.77
C PRO A 883 -13.95 -8.24 20.36
N GLY A 884 -14.03 -7.20 21.20
CA GLY A 884 -12.81 -6.59 21.74
C GLY A 884 -12.97 -5.21 22.39
N ILE A 885 -13.83 -5.10 23.40
CA ILE A 885 -13.62 -4.15 24.50
C ILE A 885 -13.76 -4.96 25.78
N GLU A 886 -12.65 -5.49 26.29
CA GLU A 886 -12.57 -5.90 27.69
C GLU A 886 -12.37 -4.63 28.53
N GLU A 887 -13.29 -4.37 29.45
CA GLU A 887 -13.08 -3.38 30.51
C GLU A 887 -11.92 -3.84 31.39
N ILE A 888 -10.73 -3.22 31.25
CA ILE A 888 -9.69 -3.32 32.27
C ILE A 888 -10.12 -2.47 33.47
N ARG A 889 -11.02 -3.01 34.30
CA ARG A 889 -11.23 -2.55 35.67
C ARG A 889 -10.21 -3.23 36.57
N GLY A 890 -9.06 -2.58 36.76
CA GLY A 890 -8.13 -2.96 37.82
C GLY A 890 -8.76 -2.75 39.21
N PRO A 891 -8.65 -3.69 40.15
CA PRO A 891 -9.15 -3.51 41.51
C PRO A 891 -8.22 -2.56 42.29
N ILE A 892 -8.84 -1.65 43.05
CA ILE A 892 -8.13 -0.74 43.96
C ILE A 892 -7.69 -1.51 45.20
N LEU A 893 -6.44 -1.28 45.63
CA LEU A 893 -5.92 -1.75 46.91
C LEU A 893 -6.68 -1.11 48.08
N GLY A 894 -7.33 -1.94 48.90
CA GLY A 894 -7.95 -1.55 50.17
C GLY A 894 -7.93 -2.74 51.12
N GLY A 895 -6.91 -2.80 51.98
CA GLY A 895 -6.70 -3.96 52.85
C GLY A 895 -7.51 -3.90 54.14
N SER A 896 -7.88 -5.08 54.67
CA SER A 896 -7.89 -5.34 56.11
C SER A 896 -7.94 -6.86 56.39
N HIS A 897 -7.12 -7.27 57.37
CA HIS A 897 -7.32 -8.28 58.41
C HIS A 897 -8.63 -9.12 58.38
N SER A 898 -8.66 -10.41 58.72
CA SER A 898 -7.63 -11.34 59.25
C SER A 898 -8.19 -12.77 59.44
N VAL A 899 -7.33 -13.73 59.81
CA VAL A 899 -7.67 -15.03 60.49
C VAL A 899 -8.46 -16.05 59.64
N ALA A 900 -8.20 -17.37 59.67
CA ALA A 900 -7.04 -18.20 60.01
C ALA A 900 -7.34 -19.66 59.53
N ALA A 901 -6.47 -20.61 59.88
CA ALA A 901 -6.70 -22.06 59.86
C ALA A 901 -6.75 -22.76 58.47
N ALA A 902 -5.56 -23.22 58.08
CA ALA A 902 -5.32 -24.51 57.43
C ALA A 902 -5.83 -25.69 58.31
N PRO A 903 -5.60 -26.99 57.99
CA PRO A 903 -4.88 -27.58 56.85
C PRO A 903 -5.53 -28.86 56.23
N VAL A 904 -4.71 -29.60 55.45
CA VAL A 904 -4.71 -31.08 55.24
C VAL A 904 -5.39 -31.62 53.96
N THR A 905 -4.54 -31.85 52.95
CA THR A 905 -4.43 -33.01 52.00
C THR A 905 -5.67 -33.88 51.74
N VAL A 906 -5.95 -34.27 50.50
CA VAL A 906 -5.06 -35.08 49.62
C VAL A 906 -4.89 -34.47 48.23
#